data_AF-A0A0P4V4A7-F1
#
_entry.id   AF-A0A0P4V4A7-F1
#
_cell.length_a   1.000
_cell.length_b   1.000
_cell.length_c   1.000
_cell.angle_alpha   90.00
_cell.angle_beta   90.00
_cell.angle_gamma   90.00
#
_symmetry.space_group_name_H-M   'P 1'
#
loop_
_entity.id
_entity.type
_entity.pdbx_description
1 polymer ?
#
loop_
_entity_poly.entity_id
_entity_poly.type
_entity_poly.pdbx_seq_one_letter_code
_entity_poly.pdbx_strand_id
1 'polypeptide(L)'
;MTLLLEQFVVPLKQPLPYRFSLENTLVEYLFPDARFAIGWFDPSLSYDSSPIQSMNLQCLDGDRGYYSDEPIRERLHLNTGADFLASNSLFRSCQTVVQEHTVRLKVVEEGAVQMADHSIFIGVSCGKISASLAQALTRSSSIAFQVGFGVKPQNGHAEYRFAIATVTPNSDIAPYDLILPRSCFRGEALAVGDYELTIGFGVFELAVVQDYSLGTTVLVNYPITVETEFLPRLRVQAEKLAQLQHDPRHFAQQYLYQRQLSAEGCLPSLTIEESNWFDQFLQTDLDHHFQLLEHPYIAARLIEFSQLYWSAISTGKTLKAQTAIVQPDLNLQPDQVSVSELPDGAEVIVLKLPFITSNDAWVMRNHQLPGRTIRNCVYLHPDTAAALQIGFGGERLAFLPAIEHPTFAAEIADLQYPHNRYPAFDQSRTVNRFEQFVSAYQPTLIETVRRQVQYAIALLTEMQRLTPEQRFSYLQDVIGYFQQLDQPLEPLDPEIVAIQTQVRSLCSEFDLLDVTDVTLQPALMQPLFNQLRQILKVVIGYLASFLRVVEKGEMGLSQSEIDFCCAVSSYKPVAWLDILPTDLYLSRPMPSGDLGAIDALIQQTNGIWATAPPLRMRPLIQFNPLFLPEPSGDSTLSTHFSNYEQIARALYDLRSASLTNPAIEAYQTELGIAVETLSELWSEPSLMAAHLWQWFHRRKRSDLTLQLDAEEMELAKLIFLSFPQHILNQLKALQFTRLKVTGLQYFTNKHLGRNWGSQSVAIALSRNSIANSPDFGKPVILVENELLGRLTAQSPRLPIGTTAIATIHPLPNSIAVATTTDGIPLRIRSHAAQFPKPESLISLEIVSQPSEQNPSKLLWYAKIDGETIGLLCHRSVGVLKTLRRLHTGTVFQVNLHPLLPETAWVELEPSSVRYPQIWQHAARLN
;
A
#
# COMPACT_ATOMS: atom_id res chain seq x y z
N MET A 1 -20.51 25.56 7.89
CA MET A 1 -19.75 26.63 8.57
C MET A 1 -18.31 26.14 8.61
N THR A 2 -17.35 27.00 8.28
CA THR A 2 -15.96 26.57 8.07
C THR A 2 -15.08 27.37 9.02
N LEU A 3 -14.52 26.67 10.01
CA LEU A 3 -13.55 27.23 10.94
C LEU A 3 -12.18 27.27 10.26
N LEU A 4 -11.63 28.46 10.11
CA LEU A 4 -10.28 28.67 9.57
C LEU A 4 -9.28 28.84 10.71
N LEU A 5 -8.35 27.90 10.83
CA LEU A 5 -7.28 27.90 11.81
C LEU A 5 -6.00 28.49 11.20
N GLU A 6 -5.36 29.40 11.95
CA GLU A 6 -3.98 29.81 11.67
C GLU A 6 -3.03 28.63 11.92
N GLN A 7 -2.12 28.35 10.99
CA GLN A 7 -1.18 27.23 11.11
C GLN A 7 0.16 27.69 11.68
N PHE A 8 0.78 26.86 12.52
CA PHE A 8 2.08 27.12 13.12
C PHE A 8 3.01 25.90 13.08
N VAL A 9 4.30 26.16 12.86
CA VAL A 9 5.35 25.20 13.21
C VAL A 9 5.73 25.46 14.66
N VAL A 10 5.32 24.57 15.57
CA VAL A 10 5.45 24.79 17.03
C VAL A 10 6.89 25.14 17.45
N PRO A 11 7.95 24.43 16.99
CA PRO A 11 9.33 24.78 17.35
C PRO A 11 9.76 26.18 16.90
N LEU A 12 9.22 26.68 15.79
CA LEU A 12 9.60 27.97 15.20
C LEU A 12 8.72 29.12 15.70
N LYS A 13 7.54 28.82 16.28
CA LYS A 13 6.51 29.80 16.69
C LYS A 13 6.16 30.81 15.59
N GLN A 14 6.32 30.39 14.34
CA GLN A 14 6.06 31.21 13.16
C GLN A 14 4.77 30.74 12.49
N PRO A 15 3.88 31.67 12.09
CA PRO A 15 2.69 31.33 11.32
C PRO A 15 3.11 30.87 9.92
N LEU A 16 2.48 29.83 9.43
CA LEU A 16 2.57 29.41 8.04
C LEU A 16 1.62 30.27 7.17
N PRO A 17 1.93 30.47 5.88
CA PRO A 17 1.09 31.27 4.99
C PRO A 17 -0.25 30.60 4.65
N TYR A 18 -0.47 29.36 5.09
CA TYR A 18 -1.66 28.56 4.80
C TYR A 18 -2.58 28.49 6.02
N ARG A 19 -3.89 28.37 5.76
CA ARG A 19 -4.92 28.17 6.79
C ARG A 19 -5.44 26.75 6.71
N PHE A 20 -5.64 26.12 7.86
CA PHE A 20 -6.29 24.81 7.95
C PHE A 20 -7.79 25.00 8.15
N SER A 21 -8.62 24.31 7.39
CA SER A 21 -10.08 24.42 7.51
C SER A 21 -10.68 23.19 8.18
N LEU A 22 -11.53 23.41 9.17
CA LEU A 22 -12.41 22.38 9.74
C LEU A 22 -13.85 22.73 9.43
N GLU A 23 -14.65 21.72 9.09
CA GLU A 23 -16.04 21.90 8.70
C GLU A 23 -16.98 21.57 9.86
N ASN A 24 -17.90 22.49 10.17
CA ASN A 24 -19.01 22.28 11.10
C ASN A 24 -18.55 21.78 12.49
N THR A 25 -17.70 22.55 13.17
CA THR A 25 -17.16 22.16 14.48
C THR A 25 -18.03 22.67 15.63
N LEU A 26 -17.99 21.98 16.78
CA LEU A 26 -18.68 22.46 17.98
C LEU A 26 -17.99 23.66 18.61
N VAL A 27 -16.67 23.76 18.49
CA VAL A 27 -15.91 24.88 19.05
C VAL A 27 -16.31 26.20 18.41
N GLU A 28 -16.53 26.22 17.09
CA GLU A 28 -16.99 27.39 16.34
C GLU A 28 -18.40 27.82 16.81
N TYR A 29 -19.27 26.85 17.09
CA TYR A 29 -20.59 27.13 17.63
C TYR A 29 -20.52 27.73 19.05
N LEU A 30 -19.73 27.15 19.94
CA LEU A 30 -19.64 27.55 21.35
C LEU A 30 -18.90 28.89 21.54
N PHE A 31 -17.86 29.13 20.74
CA PHE A 31 -16.96 30.27 20.86
C PHE A 31 -16.75 30.96 19.50
N PRO A 32 -17.80 31.55 18.91
CA PRO A 32 -17.75 32.12 17.57
C PRO A 32 -16.82 33.33 17.45
N ASP A 33 -16.55 34.01 18.56
CA ASP A 33 -15.70 35.20 18.62
C ASP A 33 -14.23 34.89 18.92
N ALA A 34 -13.92 33.65 19.31
CA ALA A 34 -12.56 33.22 19.63
C ALA A 34 -11.73 33.02 18.35
N ARG A 35 -10.44 33.36 18.43
CA ARG A 35 -9.47 33.00 17.40
C ARG A 35 -8.88 31.64 17.71
N PHE A 36 -8.64 30.87 16.66
CA PHE A 36 -8.09 29.54 16.76
C PHE A 36 -6.89 29.34 15.85
N ALA A 37 -5.99 28.50 16.33
CA ALA A 37 -4.79 28.12 15.64
C ALA A 37 -4.51 26.63 15.83
N ILE A 38 -3.74 26.06 14.91
CA ILE A 38 -3.27 24.68 14.96
C ILE A 38 -1.74 24.64 14.82
N GLY A 39 -1.11 23.86 15.67
CA GLY A 39 0.31 23.54 15.60
C GLY A 39 0.53 22.05 15.41
N TRP A 40 1.57 21.70 14.65
CA TRP A 40 2.08 20.33 14.56
C TRP A 40 3.31 20.20 15.44
N PHE A 41 3.29 19.19 16.30
CA PHE A 41 4.42 18.86 17.16
C PHE A 41 5.32 17.84 16.46
N ASP A 42 6.63 18.02 16.65
CA ASP A 42 7.55 16.94 16.36
C ASP A 42 7.27 15.82 17.37
N PRO A 43 6.89 14.62 16.92
CA PRO A 43 6.58 13.52 17.81
C PRO A 43 7.76 13.15 18.74
N SER A 44 8.99 13.47 18.35
CA SER A 44 10.22 13.20 19.12
C SER A 44 10.53 14.23 20.22
N LEU A 45 9.75 15.31 20.33
CA LEU A 45 9.96 16.39 21.30
C LEU A 45 8.82 16.48 22.32
N SER A 46 9.13 16.98 23.51
CA SER A 46 8.13 17.34 24.51
C SER A 46 7.20 18.44 23.97
N TYR A 47 5.91 18.37 24.29
CA TYR A 47 4.96 19.45 23.97
C TYR A 47 5.41 20.77 24.59
N ASP A 48 5.63 21.79 23.75
CA ASP A 48 5.79 23.17 24.22
C ASP A 48 4.40 23.77 24.48
N SER A 49 4.04 23.89 25.76
CA SER A 49 2.77 24.48 26.20
C SER A 49 2.81 26.02 26.26
N SER A 50 3.91 26.66 25.88
CA SER A 50 4.01 28.11 25.93
C SER A 50 3.11 28.79 24.89
N PRO A 51 2.62 30.01 25.17
CA PRO A 51 1.70 30.69 24.26
C PRO A 51 2.35 31.02 22.92
N ILE A 52 1.56 30.94 21.84
CA ILE A 52 1.95 31.35 20.49
C ILE A 52 1.10 32.56 20.10
N GLN A 53 1.74 33.71 19.86
CA GLN A 53 1.04 34.97 19.51
C GLN A 53 -0.10 35.36 20.47
N SER A 54 0.08 35.11 21.78
CA SER A 54 -0.92 35.31 22.85
C SER A 54 -2.06 34.29 22.88
N MET A 55 -2.03 33.24 22.03
CA MET A 55 -2.93 32.09 22.10
C MET A 55 -2.33 30.98 22.95
N ASN A 56 -3.13 30.36 23.81
CA ASN A 56 -2.73 29.27 24.69
C ASN A 56 -3.16 27.94 24.09
N LEU A 57 -2.35 26.90 24.27
CA LEU A 57 -2.72 25.53 23.90
C LEU A 57 -3.98 25.15 24.68
N GLN A 58 -5.03 24.71 23.98
CA GLN A 58 -6.35 24.33 24.53
C GLN A 58 -6.55 22.81 24.53
N CYS A 59 -6.08 22.12 23.50
CA CYS A 59 -6.37 20.70 23.25
C CYS A 59 -5.21 20.02 22.51
N LEU A 60 -5.05 18.71 22.73
CA LEU A 60 -4.15 17.83 21.99
C LEU A 60 -4.93 16.77 21.20
N ASP A 61 -4.47 16.44 20.00
CA ASP A 61 -5.03 15.40 19.13
C ASP A 61 -3.93 14.72 18.33
N GLY A 62 -3.31 13.70 18.94
CA GLY A 62 -2.10 13.07 18.41
C GLY A 62 -0.96 14.08 18.31
N ASP A 63 -0.38 14.22 17.14
CA ASP A 63 0.69 15.19 16.83
C ASP A 63 0.20 16.63 16.64
N ARG A 64 -1.09 16.91 16.85
CA ARG A 64 -1.70 18.24 16.68
C ARG A 64 -2.03 18.89 18.01
N GLY A 65 -1.84 20.20 18.08
CA GLY A 65 -2.28 21.06 19.17
C GLY A 65 -3.20 22.15 18.66
N TYR A 66 -4.32 22.35 19.34
CA TYR A 66 -5.24 23.45 19.05
C TYR A 66 -5.05 24.55 20.06
N TYR A 67 -4.85 25.78 19.58
CA TYR A 67 -4.59 26.97 20.39
C TYR A 67 -5.76 27.94 20.25
N SER A 68 -6.00 28.73 21.30
CA SER A 68 -6.99 29.81 21.28
C SER A 68 -6.55 31.01 22.12
N ASP A 69 -6.98 32.21 21.74
CA ASP A 69 -6.84 33.42 22.54
C ASP A 69 -7.83 33.47 23.71
N GLU A 70 -8.85 32.62 23.72
CA GLU A 70 -9.77 32.44 24.83
C GLU A 70 -9.43 31.20 25.70
N PRO A 71 -9.76 31.25 27.01
CA PRO A 71 -9.55 30.14 27.95
C PRO A 71 -10.68 29.09 27.83
N ILE A 72 -10.70 28.36 26.71
CA ILE A 72 -11.78 27.41 26.35
C ILE A 72 -11.96 26.32 27.42
N ARG A 73 -10.87 25.71 27.88
CA ARG A 73 -10.93 24.65 28.91
C ARG A 73 -11.55 25.14 30.21
N GLU A 74 -11.15 26.33 30.66
CA GLU A 74 -11.63 26.92 31.91
C GLU A 74 -13.12 27.29 31.80
N ARG A 75 -13.55 27.82 30.65
CA ARG A 75 -14.97 28.13 30.38
C ARG A 75 -15.86 26.89 30.32
N LEU A 76 -15.31 25.74 29.95
CA LEU A 76 -16.00 24.44 29.92
C LEU A 76 -15.78 23.60 31.18
N HIS A 77 -15.01 24.10 32.16
CA HIS A 77 -14.66 23.38 33.39
C HIS A 77 -14.03 22.00 33.13
N LEU A 78 -13.20 21.87 32.09
CA LEU A 78 -12.47 20.64 31.81
C LEU A 78 -11.34 20.50 32.84
N ASN A 79 -11.47 19.53 33.74
CA ASN A 79 -10.63 19.45 34.94
C ASN A 79 -9.91 18.11 35.08
N THR A 80 -10.27 17.10 34.29
CA THR A 80 -9.69 15.76 34.38
C THR A 80 -8.95 15.39 33.10
N GLY A 81 -8.03 14.43 33.19
CA GLY A 81 -7.35 13.89 32.00
C GLY A 81 -8.31 13.31 30.96
N ALA A 82 -9.41 12.69 31.39
CA ALA A 82 -10.47 12.24 30.49
C ALA A 82 -11.14 13.42 29.75
N ASP A 83 -11.37 14.55 30.44
CA ASP A 83 -11.88 15.77 29.81
C ASP A 83 -10.88 16.35 28.80
N PHE A 84 -9.59 16.37 29.15
CA PHE A 84 -8.54 16.88 28.27
C PHE A 84 -8.43 16.05 26.99
N LEU A 85 -8.50 14.72 27.07
CA LEU A 85 -8.56 13.85 25.89
C LEU A 85 -9.82 14.11 25.06
N ALA A 86 -10.98 14.18 25.71
CA ALA A 86 -12.26 14.38 25.02
C ALA A 86 -12.38 15.77 24.36
N SER A 87 -11.57 16.74 24.77
CA SER A 87 -11.59 18.10 24.21
C SER A 87 -11.27 18.15 22.71
N ASN A 88 -10.60 17.12 22.15
CA ASN A 88 -10.36 17.01 20.71
C ASN A 88 -11.65 16.98 19.88
N SER A 89 -12.73 16.50 20.47
CA SER A 89 -14.03 16.36 19.81
C SER A 89 -14.72 17.72 19.63
N LEU A 90 -14.25 18.78 20.31
CA LEU A 90 -14.67 20.16 20.01
C LEU A 90 -14.22 20.61 18.62
N PHE A 91 -13.05 20.13 18.18
CA PHE A 91 -12.41 20.46 16.89
C PHE A 91 -12.66 19.38 15.82
N ARG A 92 -13.40 18.31 16.13
CA ARG A 92 -13.77 17.30 15.14
C ARG A 92 -14.80 17.88 14.17
N SER A 93 -14.59 17.70 12.87
CA SER A 93 -15.57 18.09 11.86
C SER A 93 -16.83 17.21 11.95
N CYS A 94 -18.01 17.83 11.95
CA CYS A 94 -19.28 17.10 11.96
C CYS A 94 -19.75 16.77 10.54
N GLN A 95 -20.40 15.61 10.37
CA GLN A 95 -21.05 15.22 9.12
C GLN A 95 -22.24 16.13 8.76
N THR A 96 -22.85 16.73 9.79
CA THR A 96 -23.95 17.68 9.66
C THR A 96 -23.51 19.07 10.10
N VAL A 97 -24.13 20.10 9.54
CA VAL A 97 -23.99 21.47 10.07
C VAL A 97 -24.43 21.48 11.53
N VAL A 98 -23.65 22.09 12.41
CA VAL A 98 -24.04 22.29 13.81
C VAL A 98 -25.20 23.28 13.84
N GLN A 99 -26.38 22.81 14.24
CA GLN A 99 -27.61 23.61 14.29
C GLN A 99 -28.10 23.78 15.72
N GLU A 100 -28.73 24.93 15.98
CA GLU A 100 -29.39 25.20 17.25
C GLU A 100 -30.74 24.48 17.31
N HIS A 101 -30.93 23.68 18.35
CA HIS A 101 -32.20 23.02 18.65
C HIS A 101 -32.58 23.29 20.10
N THR A 102 -33.82 23.73 20.32
CA THR A 102 -34.42 23.72 21.66
C THR A 102 -34.99 22.33 21.92
N VAL A 103 -34.51 21.67 22.97
CA VAL A 103 -34.84 20.28 23.29
C VAL A 103 -35.29 20.13 24.73
N ARG A 104 -36.19 19.18 24.97
CA ARG A 104 -36.50 18.68 26.32
C ARG A 104 -35.52 17.57 26.65
N LEU A 105 -34.58 17.86 27.54
CA LEU A 105 -33.51 16.97 27.96
C LEU A 105 -33.79 16.42 29.37
N LYS A 106 -33.70 15.10 29.53
CA LYS A 106 -33.61 14.45 30.84
C LYS A 106 -32.16 14.04 31.11
N VAL A 107 -31.58 14.54 32.19
CA VAL A 107 -30.28 14.10 32.69
C VAL A 107 -30.50 13.08 33.80
N VAL A 108 -29.80 11.94 33.71
CA VAL A 108 -29.99 10.77 34.59
C VAL A 108 -28.64 10.22 35.06
N GLU A 109 -28.68 9.35 36.07
CA GLU A 109 -27.55 8.45 36.36
C GLU A 109 -27.62 7.23 35.42
N GLU A 110 -26.51 6.52 35.23
CA GLU A 110 -26.49 5.27 34.46
C GLU A 110 -27.35 4.19 35.12
N GLY A 111 -27.97 3.35 34.30
CA GLY A 111 -28.82 2.24 34.75
C GLY A 111 -30.24 2.29 34.21
N ALA A 112 -31.15 1.64 34.92
CA ALA A 112 -32.57 1.61 34.57
C ALA A 112 -33.25 2.93 34.97
N VAL A 113 -33.75 3.65 33.98
CA VAL A 113 -34.50 4.90 34.15
C VAL A 113 -35.98 4.61 33.98
N GLN A 114 -36.76 4.97 34.99
CA GLN A 114 -38.19 4.72 34.97
C GLN A 114 -38.95 5.81 34.22
N MET A 115 -39.65 5.40 33.17
CA MET A 115 -40.66 6.19 32.47
C MET A 115 -42.04 5.93 33.08
N ALA A 116 -43.09 6.56 32.55
CA ALA A 116 -44.43 6.49 33.14
C ALA A 116 -44.97 5.05 33.27
N ASP A 117 -44.73 4.21 32.26
CA ASP A 117 -45.29 2.85 32.14
C ASP A 117 -44.25 1.76 31.82
N HIS A 118 -42.98 2.11 31.67
CA HIS A 118 -41.89 1.18 31.34
C HIS A 118 -40.53 1.68 31.84
N SER A 119 -39.50 0.85 31.74
CA SER A 119 -38.11 1.18 32.11
C SER A 119 -37.20 1.20 30.89
N ILE A 120 -36.31 2.19 30.78
CA ILE A 120 -35.30 2.25 29.71
C ILE A 120 -33.92 2.18 30.34
N PHE A 121 -33.04 1.34 29.79
CA PHE A 121 -31.65 1.29 30.23
C PHE A 121 -30.80 2.36 29.53
N ILE A 122 -30.01 3.07 30.32
CA ILE A 122 -29.05 4.08 29.89
C ILE A 122 -27.65 3.63 30.33
N GLY A 123 -26.75 3.41 29.36
CA GLY A 123 -25.38 2.95 29.61
C GLY A 123 -24.38 4.09 29.76
N VAL A 124 -23.16 3.78 30.21
CA VAL A 124 -22.07 4.77 30.32
C VAL A 124 -21.82 5.45 28.97
N SER A 125 -21.89 6.78 28.95
CA SER A 125 -21.75 7.64 27.77
C SER A 125 -22.73 7.32 26.60
N CYS A 126 -23.81 6.58 26.86
CA CYS A 126 -24.83 6.22 25.87
C CYS A 126 -26.22 6.69 26.30
N GLY A 127 -26.85 7.52 25.46
CA GLY A 127 -28.17 8.07 25.70
C GLY A 127 -29.24 7.60 24.71
N LYS A 128 -30.43 8.16 24.84
CA LYS A 128 -31.56 7.96 23.92
C LYS A 128 -31.98 9.28 23.29
N ILE A 129 -32.41 9.21 22.03
CA ILE A 129 -32.92 10.36 21.27
C ILE A 129 -34.28 10.02 20.70
N SER A 130 -35.19 11.01 20.63
CA SER A 130 -36.52 10.78 20.09
C SER A 130 -36.43 10.41 18.61
N ALA A 131 -37.30 9.51 18.15
CA ALA A 131 -37.31 9.08 16.75
C ALA A 131 -37.48 10.26 15.78
N SER A 132 -38.27 11.28 16.17
CA SER A 132 -38.47 12.50 15.37
C SER A 132 -37.21 13.36 15.27
N LEU A 133 -36.49 13.56 16.37
CA LEU A 133 -35.26 14.35 16.36
C LEU A 133 -34.14 13.60 15.61
N ALA A 134 -34.01 12.29 15.82
CA ALA A 134 -33.07 11.46 15.07
C ALA A 134 -33.33 11.52 13.56
N GLN A 135 -34.61 11.42 13.15
CA GLN A 135 -35.02 11.52 11.75
C GLN A 135 -34.69 12.91 11.16
N ALA A 136 -34.86 13.98 11.92
CA ALA A 136 -34.53 15.33 11.47
C ALA A 136 -33.02 15.51 11.26
N LEU A 137 -32.20 14.95 12.14
CA LEU A 137 -30.74 15.15 12.13
C LEU A 137 -30.01 14.22 11.15
N THR A 138 -30.43 12.95 11.06
CA THR A 138 -29.70 11.92 10.32
C THR A 138 -30.45 11.37 9.12
N ARG A 139 -31.71 11.80 8.91
CA ARG A 139 -32.66 11.22 7.92
C ARG A 139 -33.01 9.75 8.20
N SER A 140 -32.70 9.25 9.40
CA SER A 140 -33.01 7.90 9.85
C SER A 140 -33.40 7.88 11.33
N SER A 141 -34.40 7.08 11.67
CA SER A 141 -34.77 6.76 13.07
C SER A 141 -34.38 5.33 13.46
N SER A 142 -33.51 4.68 12.67
CA SER A 142 -33.18 3.24 12.79
C SER A 142 -31.68 2.97 12.94
N ILE A 143 -30.89 4.01 13.22
CA ILE A 143 -29.43 3.95 13.26
C ILE A 143 -29.00 4.69 14.53
N ALA A 144 -28.12 4.07 15.34
CA ALA A 144 -27.45 4.77 16.43
C ALA A 144 -26.33 5.66 15.87
N PHE A 145 -25.95 6.71 16.56
CA PHE A 145 -24.91 7.62 16.07
C PHE A 145 -24.20 8.35 17.21
N GLN A 146 -22.93 8.69 16.98
CA GLN A 146 -22.13 9.48 17.89
C GLN A 146 -22.35 10.96 17.60
N VAL A 147 -22.53 11.73 18.67
CA VAL A 147 -22.90 13.14 18.64
C VAL A 147 -22.09 13.91 19.65
N GLY A 148 -21.91 15.20 19.36
CA GLY A 148 -21.46 16.15 20.35
C GLY A 148 -22.46 17.30 20.50
N PHE A 149 -22.53 17.83 21.71
CA PHE A 149 -23.47 18.86 22.12
C PHE A 149 -22.73 20.03 22.75
N GLY A 150 -23.09 21.24 22.34
CA GLY A 150 -22.67 22.47 22.98
C GLY A 150 -23.85 23.22 23.61
N VAL A 151 -23.74 23.62 24.87
CA VAL A 151 -24.70 24.52 25.52
C VAL A 151 -24.00 25.86 25.77
N LYS A 152 -24.60 26.94 25.26
CA LYS A 152 -24.19 28.31 25.58
C LYS A 152 -24.88 28.79 26.86
N PRO A 153 -24.33 29.78 27.57
CA PRO A 153 -25.04 30.46 28.65
C PRO A 153 -26.42 30.95 28.20
N GLN A 154 -27.46 30.61 28.97
CA GLN A 154 -28.85 30.95 28.72
C GLN A 154 -29.62 31.11 30.03
N ASN A 155 -30.90 31.53 29.97
CA ASN A 155 -31.72 31.76 31.16
C ASN A 155 -31.77 30.51 32.04
N GLY A 156 -31.32 30.63 33.30
CA GLY A 156 -31.25 29.52 34.26
C GLY A 156 -29.96 28.68 34.20
N HIS A 157 -29.09 28.90 33.20
CA HIS A 157 -27.84 28.17 33.01
C HIS A 157 -26.73 29.12 32.54
N ALA A 158 -25.96 29.67 33.48
CA ALA A 158 -25.00 30.75 33.21
C ALA A 158 -23.67 30.29 32.57
N GLU A 159 -23.46 28.98 32.42
CA GLU A 159 -22.16 28.40 32.07
C GLU A 159 -22.22 27.61 30.76
N TYR A 160 -21.08 27.51 30.10
CA TYR A 160 -20.94 26.65 28.92
C TYR A 160 -20.93 25.17 29.35
N ARG A 161 -21.50 24.31 28.51
CA ARG A 161 -21.41 22.86 28.68
C ARG A 161 -21.06 22.18 27.37
N PHE A 162 -20.33 21.08 27.51
CA PHE A 162 -19.94 20.21 26.40
C PHE A 162 -20.30 18.77 26.77
N ALA A 163 -20.87 18.04 25.83
CA ALA A 163 -21.15 16.62 25.99
C ALA A 163 -20.85 15.84 24.71
N ILE A 164 -20.44 14.59 24.89
CA ILE A 164 -20.27 13.60 23.82
C ILE A 164 -21.09 12.38 24.21
N ALA A 165 -21.91 11.89 23.28
CA ALA A 165 -22.71 10.71 23.52
C ALA A 165 -22.78 9.85 22.27
N THR A 166 -23.00 8.56 22.47
CA THR A 166 -23.70 7.76 21.47
C THR A 166 -25.18 7.77 21.79
N VAL A 167 -26.03 8.12 20.83
CA VAL A 167 -27.47 8.16 21.03
C VAL A 167 -28.18 7.12 20.17
N THR A 168 -29.15 6.45 20.77
CA THR A 168 -30.00 5.49 20.08
C THR A 168 -31.43 6.03 19.93
N PRO A 169 -31.99 6.06 18.70
CA PRO A 169 -33.39 6.40 18.49
C PRO A 169 -34.33 5.52 19.32
N ASN A 170 -35.24 6.15 20.06
CA ASN A 170 -36.28 5.47 20.82
C ASN A 170 -37.55 6.33 20.85
N SER A 171 -38.71 5.74 20.55
CA SER A 171 -39.99 6.47 20.59
C SER A 171 -40.57 6.56 22.01
N ASP A 172 -40.12 5.68 22.90
CA ASP A 172 -40.70 5.51 24.23
C ASP A 172 -40.18 6.54 25.25
N ILE A 173 -39.28 7.44 24.83
CA ILE A 173 -38.72 8.49 25.69
C ILE A 173 -39.61 9.74 25.80
N ALA A 174 -40.75 9.77 25.13
CA ALA A 174 -41.68 10.89 25.22
C ALA A 174 -42.07 11.16 26.69
N PRO A 175 -42.16 12.43 27.14
CA PRO A 175 -42.13 13.65 26.33
C PRO A 175 -40.73 14.20 26.06
N TYR A 176 -39.63 13.52 26.39
CA TYR A 176 -38.28 14.06 26.17
C TYR A 176 -37.82 13.88 24.73
N ASP A 177 -36.96 14.80 24.28
CA ASP A 177 -36.28 14.71 23.00
C ASP A 177 -34.93 13.99 23.15
N LEU A 178 -34.31 14.09 24.34
CA LEU A 178 -33.06 13.44 24.71
C LEU A 178 -33.11 12.95 26.16
N ILE A 179 -32.53 11.78 26.41
CA ILE A 179 -32.17 11.29 27.75
C ILE A 179 -30.67 10.99 27.74
N LEU A 180 -29.90 11.68 28.57
CA LEU A 180 -28.44 11.53 28.64
C LEU A 180 -27.99 11.19 30.06
N PRO A 181 -27.08 10.23 30.23
CA PRO A 181 -26.41 10.01 31.50
C PRO A 181 -25.41 11.14 31.80
N ARG A 182 -25.06 11.33 33.08
CA ARG A 182 -24.05 12.31 33.48
C ARG A 182 -22.68 12.06 32.85
N SER A 183 -22.31 10.80 32.62
CA SER A 183 -21.08 10.42 31.91
C SER A 183 -21.01 10.86 30.43
N CYS A 184 -22.06 11.44 29.85
CA CYS A 184 -21.97 12.10 28.53
C CYS A 184 -21.36 13.50 28.61
N PHE A 185 -21.49 14.19 29.73
CA PHE A 185 -20.96 15.55 29.88
C PHE A 185 -19.44 15.48 30.13
N ARG A 186 -18.72 16.47 29.61
CA ARG A 186 -17.30 16.68 29.84
C ARG A 186 -17.13 17.94 30.67
N GLY A 187 -16.22 17.90 31.65
CA GLY A 187 -16.13 18.89 32.71
C GLY A 187 -17.28 18.76 33.71
N GLU A 188 -17.84 19.89 34.15
CA GLU A 188 -18.93 19.88 35.14
C GLU A 188 -20.26 19.43 34.53
N ALA A 189 -20.67 18.20 34.85
CA ALA A 189 -21.93 17.63 34.38
C ALA A 189 -23.15 18.38 34.94
N LEU A 190 -24.22 18.46 34.15
CA LEU A 190 -25.52 18.89 34.65
C LEU A 190 -25.99 17.96 35.79
N ALA A 191 -26.73 18.52 36.75
CA ALA A 191 -27.38 17.74 37.78
C ALA A 191 -28.45 16.82 37.15
N VAL A 192 -28.81 15.75 37.85
CA VAL A 192 -29.94 14.91 37.46
C VAL A 192 -31.22 15.74 37.50
N GLY A 193 -31.99 15.71 36.42
CA GLY A 193 -33.19 16.53 36.31
C GLY A 193 -33.73 16.66 34.89
N ASP A 194 -34.81 17.44 34.78
CA ASP A 194 -35.47 17.76 33.52
C ASP A 194 -35.13 19.20 33.12
N TYR A 195 -34.76 19.38 31.86
CA TYR A 195 -34.29 20.65 31.32
C TYR A 195 -34.95 20.96 29.98
N GLU A 196 -35.11 22.24 29.69
CA GLU A 196 -35.42 22.75 28.36
C GLU A 196 -34.25 23.64 27.94
N LEU A 197 -33.43 23.16 27.00
CA LEU A 197 -32.17 23.82 26.63
C LEU A 197 -32.12 24.05 25.14
N THR A 198 -31.59 25.21 24.75
CA THR A 198 -31.07 25.39 23.38
C THR A 198 -29.65 24.88 23.32
N ILE A 199 -29.41 23.94 22.40
CA ILE A 199 -28.13 23.26 22.22
C ILE A 199 -27.66 23.35 20.77
N GLY A 200 -26.35 23.46 20.56
CA GLY A 200 -25.72 23.23 19.27
C GLY A 200 -25.46 21.74 19.11
N PHE A 201 -26.01 21.16 18.05
CA PHE A 201 -26.01 19.72 17.85
C PHE A 201 -25.17 19.35 16.62
N GLY A 202 -24.11 18.55 16.82
CA GLY A 202 -23.27 18.03 15.74
C GLY A 202 -23.24 16.50 15.70
N VAL A 203 -23.49 15.92 14.51
CA VAL A 203 -23.34 14.47 14.30
C VAL A 203 -21.90 14.18 13.88
N PHE A 204 -21.18 13.40 14.67
CA PHE A 204 -19.82 12.98 14.36
C PHE A 204 -19.78 11.80 13.41
N GLU A 205 -20.58 10.77 13.70
CA GLU A 205 -20.55 9.51 12.95
C GLU A 205 -21.85 8.73 13.11
N LEU A 206 -22.37 8.17 12.01
CA LEU A 206 -23.48 7.23 12.02
C LEU A 206 -22.98 5.80 12.23
N ALA A 207 -23.75 4.96 12.93
CA ALA A 207 -23.41 3.54 13.07
C ALA A 207 -23.43 2.85 11.69
N VAL A 208 -22.25 2.42 11.28
CA VAL A 208 -22.00 1.66 10.06
C VAL A 208 -21.16 0.44 10.41
N VAL A 209 -21.42 -0.67 9.72
CA VAL A 209 -20.52 -1.83 9.77
C VAL A 209 -19.31 -1.53 8.90
N GLN A 210 -18.11 -1.68 9.44
CA GLN A 210 -16.85 -1.44 8.73
C GLN A 210 -15.92 -2.64 8.81
N ASP A 211 -15.06 -2.80 7.81
CA ASP A 211 -14.01 -3.81 7.82
C ASP A 211 -12.87 -3.41 8.76
N TYR A 212 -12.47 -4.35 9.63
CA TYR A 212 -11.30 -4.24 10.48
C TYR A 212 -10.27 -5.27 10.07
N SER A 213 -9.07 -4.78 9.77
CA SER A 213 -7.92 -5.62 9.49
C SER A 213 -7.46 -6.33 10.76
N LEU A 214 -7.34 -7.66 10.73
CA LEU A 214 -6.71 -8.40 11.83
C LEU A 214 -5.23 -7.98 11.97
N GLY A 215 -4.47 -7.99 10.87
CA GLY A 215 -3.11 -7.46 10.81
C GLY A 215 -2.14 -8.05 11.84
N THR A 216 -0.96 -7.45 11.97
CA THR A 216 0.08 -7.96 12.89
C THR A 216 -0.32 -7.88 14.35
N THR A 217 -1.03 -6.83 14.75
CA THR A 217 -1.42 -6.59 16.15
C THR A 217 -2.32 -7.69 16.70
N VAL A 218 -3.26 -8.20 15.90
CA VAL A 218 -4.07 -9.37 16.30
C VAL A 218 -3.27 -10.65 16.11
N LEU A 219 -2.78 -10.90 14.89
CA LEU A 219 -2.27 -12.20 14.48
C LEU A 219 -1.00 -12.65 15.21
N VAL A 220 -0.19 -11.72 15.73
CA VAL A 220 0.99 -12.06 16.54
C VAL A 220 0.62 -12.85 17.80
N ASN A 221 -0.61 -12.75 18.29
CA ASN A 221 -1.09 -13.46 19.48
C ASN A 221 -1.55 -14.90 19.21
N TYR A 222 -1.74 -15.28 17.94
CA TYR A 222 -2.46 -16.52 17.56
C TYR A 222 -1.63 -17.40 16.60
N PRO A 223 -0.46 -17.90 17.03
CA PRO A 223 0.45 -18.67 16.18
C PRO A 223 -0.18 -19.94 15.60
N ILE A 224 -1.06 -20.63 16.33
CA ILE A 224 -1.69 -21.88 15.86
C ILE A 224 -2.71 -21.57 14.76
N THR A 225 -3.52 -20.53 14.96
CA THR A 225 -4.50 -20.04 13.98
C THR A 225 -3.82 -19.59 12.70
N VAL A 226 -2.74 -18.82 12.83
CA VAL A 226 -1.96 -18.34 11.68
C VAL A 226 -1.49 -19.53 10.84
N GLU A 227 -0.93 -20.55 11.48
CA GLU A 227 -0.35 -21.70 10.78
C GLU A 227 -1.41 -22.58 10.11
N THR A 228 -2.47 -22.91 10.84
CA THR A 228 -3.45 -23.91 10.41
C THR A 228 -4.55 -23.35 9.52
N GLU A 229 -4.90 -22.07 9.67
CA GLU A 229 -6.10 -21.51 9.06
C GLU A 229 -5.80 -20.35 8.12
N PHE A 230 -4.93 -19.41 8.52
CA PHE A 230 -4.71 -18.18 7.76
C PHE A 230 -3.60 -18.27 6.71
N LEU A 231 -2.51 -18.99 6.97
CA LEU A 231 -1.44 -19.21 5.98
C LEU A 231 -1.98 -19.79 4.67
N PRO A 232 -2.82 -20.85 4.66
CA PRO A 232 -3.41 -21.37 3.43
C PRO A 232 -4.23 -20.34 2.65
N ARG A 233 -5.03 -19.51 3.34
CA ARG A 233 -5.85 -18.47 2.72
C ARG A 233 -4.98 -17.38 2.08
N LEU A 234 -3.98 -16.90 2.82
CA LEU A 234 -3.04 -15.88 2.34
C LEU A 234 -2.16 -16.40 1.19
N ARG A 235 -1.84 -17.70 1.19
CA ARG A 235 -1.14 -18.35 0.06
C ARG A 235 -1.94 -18.24 -1.23
N VAL A 236 -3.23 -18.57 -1.18
CA VAL A 236 -4.11 -18.46 -2.35
C VAL A 236 -4.20 -17.01 -2.84
N GLN A 237 -4.28 -16.04 -1.93
CA GLN A 237 -4.27 -14.61 -2.30
C GLN A 237 -2.94 -14.20 -2.97
N ALA A 238 -1.80 -14.61 -2.40
CA ALA A 238 -0.47 -14.35 -2.95
C ALA A 238 -0.28 -15.00 -4.33
N GLU A 239 -0.69 -16.26 -4.52
CA GLU A 239 -0.63 -16.94 -5.81
C GLU A 239 -1.54 -16.28 -6.86
N LYS A 240 -2.73 -15.82 -6.46
CA LYS A 240 -3.64 -15.06 -7.32
C LYS A 240 -3.04 -13.72 -7.74
N LEU A 241 -2.42 -13.00 -6.80
CA LEU A 241 -1.71 -11.75 -7.09
C LEU A 241 -0.53 -11.97 -8.03
N ALA A 242 0.29 -13.00 -7.79
CA ALA A 242 1.41 -13.40 -8.65
C ALA A 242 0.96 -13.70 -10.09
N GLN A 243 -0.20 -14.34 -10.25
CA GLN A 243 -0.76 -14.60 -11.58
C GLN A 243 -1.31 -13.33 -12.24
N LEU A 244 -2.00 -12.47 -11.48
CA LEU A 244 -2.59 -11.24 -11.98
C LEU A 244 -1.53 -10.24 -12.45
N GLN A 245 -0.45 -10.08 -11.68
CA GLN A 245 0.64 -9.16 -11.99
C GLN A 245 1.48 -9.56 -13.21
N HIS A 246 1.27 -10.74 -13.79
CA HIS A 246 1.96 -11.10 -15.04
C HIS A 246 1.42 -10.32 -16.25
N ASP A 247 0.18 -9.83 -16.16
CA ASP A 247 -0.51 -9.19 -17.27
C ASP A 247 -0.87 -7.74 -16.94
N PRO A 248 -0.19 -6.74 -17.56
CA PRO A 248 -0.43 -5.34 -17.24
C PRO A 248 -1.84 -4.87 -17.55
N ARG A 249 -2.60 -5.58 -18.40
CA ARG A 249 -3.99 -5.23 -18.72
C ARG A 249 -4.93 -5.53 -17.56
N HIS A 250 -4.89 -6.77 -17.05
CA HIS A 250 -5.69 -7.15 -15.90
C HIS A 250 -5.30 -6.35 -14.66
N PHE A 251 -4.00 -6.07 -14.52
CA PHE A 251 -3.51 -5.34 -13.36
C PHE A 251 -3.85 -3.84 -13.42
N ALA A 252 -3.83 -3.22 -14.60
CA ALA A 252 -4.36 -1.87 -14.80
C ALA A 252 -5.87 -1.79 -14.52
N GLN A 253 -6.66 -2.78 -14.94
CA GLN A 253 -8.09 -2.85 -14.61
C GLN A 253 -8.32 -2.96 -13.10
N GLN A 254 -7.52 -3.78 -12.40
CA GLN A 254 -7.58 -3.90 -10.95
C GLN A 254 -7.21 -2.58 -10.25
N TYR A 255 -6.20 -1.87 -10.74
CA TYR A 255 -5.84 -0.53 -10.26
C TYR A 255 -7.00 0.46 -10.41
N LEU A 256 -7.58 0.57 -11.60
CA LEU A 256 -8.70 1.48 -11.88
C LEU A 256 -9.95 1.15 -11.04
N TYR A 257 -10.23 -0.14 -10.83
CA TYR A 257 -11.32 -0.56 -9.94
C TYR A 257 -11.10 -0.07 -8.51
N GLN A 258 -9.88 -0.15 -8.01
CA GLN A 258 -9.55 0.28 -6.65
C GLN A 258 -9.58 1.79 -6.50
N ARG A 259 -9.18 2.53 -7.54
CA ARG A 259 -9.35 3.98 -7.65
C ARG A 259 -10.82 4.44 -7.58
N GLN A 260 -11.76 3.61 -8.06
CA GLN A 260 -13.19 3.88 -7.94
C GLN A 260 -13.73 3.67 -6.52
N LEU A 261 -13.13 2.74 -5.75
CA LEU A 261 -13.51 2.47 -4.36
C LEU A 261 -12.89 3.47 -3.39
N SER A 262 -11.64 3.88 -3.63
CA SER A 262 -10.89 4.84 -2.82
C SER A 262 -10.12 5.80 -3.71
N ALA A 263 -10.41 7.11 -3.55
CA ALA A 263 -9.76 8.17 -4.30
C ALA A 263 -8.31 8.46 -3.85
N GLU A 264 -7.81 7.82 -2.79
CA GLU A 264 -6.48 8.11 -2.20
C GLU A 264 -5.67 6.83 -1.94
N GLY A 265 -4.34 6.98 -1.91
CA GLY A 265 -3.41 5.98 -1.36
C GLY A 265 -2.99 4.82 -2.27
N CYS A 266 -3.45 4.74 -3.51
CA CYS A 266 -3.06 3.65 -4.43
C CYS A 266 -1.64 3.79 -5.01
N LEU A 267 -1.16 5.03 -5.21
CA LEU A 267 0.19 5.34 -5.69
C LEU A 267 0.74 6.51 -4.87
N PRO A 268 1.38 6.26 -3.72
CA PRO A 268 1.84 7.33 -2.83
C PRO A 268 2.91 8.21 -3.48
N SER A 269 3.59 7.76 -4.53
CA SER A 269 4.55 8.59 -5.26
C SER A 269 3.95 9.58 -6.27
N LEU A 270 2.63 9.57 -6.45
CA LEU A 270 1.91 10.48 -7.34
C LEU A 270 1.00 11.43 -6.55
N THR A 271 0.87 12.67 -7.00
CA THR A 271 -0.18 13.58 -6.52
C THR A 271 -1.56 13.09 -6.97
N ILE A 272 -2.63 13.69 -6.42
CA ILE A 272 -4.01 13.41 -6.86
C ILE A 272 -4.18 13.72 -8.35
N GLU A 273 -3.65 14.85 -8.82
CA GLU A 273 -3.73 15.25 -10.22
C GLU A 273 -2.94 14.30 -11.13
N GLU A 274 -1.71 13.96 -10.74
CA GLU A 274 -0.88 12.98 -11.46
C GLU A 274 -1.56 11.61 -11.54
N SER A 275 -2.18 11.18 -10.44
CA SER A 275 -2.96 9.94 -10.39
C SER A 275 -4.16 10.00 -11.34
N ASN A 276 -4.85 11.14 -11.42
CA ASN A 276 -5.97 11.32 -12.36
C ASN A 276 -5.52 11.24 -13.82
N TRP A 277 -4.35 11.80 -14.17
CA TRP A 277 -3.76 11.63 -15.51
C TRP A 277 -3.37 10.18 -15.78
N PHE A 278 -2.77 9.52 -14.80
CA PHE A 278 -2.41 8.11 -14.88
C PHE A 278 -3.65 7.22 -15.11
N ASP A 279 -4.74 7.46 -14.38
CA ASP A 279 -6.04 6.80 -14.58
C ASP A 279 -6.52 6.94 -16.03
N GLN A 280 -6.44 8.16 -16.58
CA GLN A 280 -6.86 8.44 -17.95
C GLN A 280 -5.97 7.74 -18.98
N PHE A 281 -4.66 7.67 -18.78
CA PHE A 281 -3.75 6.94 -19.68
C PHE A 281 -4.10 5.45 -19.72
N LEU A 282 -4.30 4.84 -18.55
CA LEU A 282 -4.66 3.43 -18.45
C LEU A 282 -6.03 3.15 -19.07
N GLN A 283 -7.05 3.94 -18.70
CA GLN A 283 -8.41 3.76 -19.21
C GLN A 283 -8.47 3.94 -20.73
N THR A 284 -7.84 5.01 -21.26
CA THR A 284 -7.83 5.27 -22.70
C THR A 284 -7.15 4.14 -23.46
N ASP A 285 -6.01 3.63 -22.98
CA ASP A 285 -5.31 2.56 -23.68
C ASP A 285 -6.07 1.21 -23.61
N LEU A 286 -6.72 0.92 -22.47
CA LEU A 286 -7.59 -0.25 -22.28
C LEU A 286 -8.83 -0.23 -23.19
N ASP A 287 -9.40 0.94 -23.43
CA ASP A 287 -10.60 1.11 -24.25
C ASP A 287 -10.33 1.03 -25.76
N HIS A 288 -9.07 1.18 -26.17
CA HIS A 288 -8.70 1.30 -27.58
C HIS A 288 -7.71 0.20 -28.02
N HIS A 289 -6.40 0.45 -27.92
CA HIS A 289 -5.41 -0.29 -28.70
C HIS A 289 -4.30 -1.00 -27.90
N PHE A 290 -4.26 -0.86 -26.57
CA PHE A 290 -3.27 -1.50 -25.69
C PHE A 290 -1.81 -1.23 -26.10
N GLN A 291 -1.51 0.01 -26.53
CA GLN A 291 -0.24 0.43 -27.08
C GLN A 291 0.77 0.87 -26.00
N LEU A 292 0.31 1.16 -24.79
CA LEU A 292 1.07 1.82 -23.73
C LEU A 292 1.24 0.96 -22.46
N LEU A 293 0.33 0.05 -22.14
CA LEU A 293 0.34 -0.68 -20.85
C LEU A 293 1.64 -1.47 -20.52
N GLU A 294 2.39 -1.92 -21.53
CA GLU A 294 3.68 -2.59 -21.34
C GLU A 294 4.87 -1.60 -21.27
N HIS A 295 4.62 -0.29 -21.20
CA HIS A 295 5.64 0.76 -21.14
C HIS A 295 6.35 0.75 -19.78
N PRO A 296 7.70 0.80 -19.71
CA PRO A 296 8.45 0.71 -18.45
C PRO A 296 7.97 1.67 -17.34
N TYR A 297 7.66 2.92 -17.67
CA TYR A 297 7.08 3.87 -16.68
C TYR A 297 5.71 3.42 -16.15
N ILE A 298 4.80 2.98 -17.04
CA ILE A 298 3.47 2.50 -16.64
C ILE A 298 3.59 1.24 -15.79
N ALA A 299 4.44 0.30 -16.23
CA ALA A 299 4.71 -0.93 -15.53
C ALA A 299 5.30 -0.66 -14.14
N ALA A 300 6.24 0.28 -14.00
CA ALA A 300 6.82 0.66 -12.72
C ALA A 300 5.77 1.23 -11.74
N ARG A 301 4.84 2.07 -12.23
CA ARG A 301 3.70 2.54 -11.42
C ARG A 301 2.77 1.40 -11.01
N LEU A 302 2.45 0.49 -11.93
CA LEU A 302 1.64 -0.69 -11.58
C LEU A 302 2.36 -1.59 -10.56
N ILE A 303 3.67 -1.80 -10.69
CA ILE A 303 4.47 -2.55 -9.70
C ILE A 303 4.42 -1.87 -8.32
N GLU A 304 4.48 -0.53 -8.27
CA GLU A 304 4.28 0.23 -7.02
C GLU A 304 2.89 -0.01 -6.42
N PHE A 305 1.84 -0.03 -7.23
CA PHE A 305 0.52 -0.42 -6.74
C PHE A 305 0.49 -1.85 -6.17
N SER A 306 1.27 -2.79 -6.73
CA SER A 306 1.36 -4.17 -6.20
C SER A 306 1.97 -4.25 -4.80
N GLN A 307 2.86 -3.30 -4.44
CA GLN A 307 3.52 -3.24 -3.14
C GLN A 307 2.50 -3.21 -1.99
N LEU A 308 1.41 -2.46 -2.16
CA LEU A 308 0.34 -2.37 -1.17
C LEU A 308 -0.28 -3.73 -0.86
N TYR A 309 -0.55 -4.54 -1.89
CA TYR A 309 -1.14 -5.87 -1.73
C TYR A 309 -0.14 -6.86 -1.18
N TRP A 310 1.09 -6.90 -1.71
CA TRP A 310 2.12 -7.78 -1.18
C TRP A 310 2.39 -7.52 0.30
N SER A 311 2.46 -6.25 0.69
CA SER A 311 2.63 -5.84 2.09
C SER A 311 1.41 -6.17 2.94
N ALA A 312 0.20 -5.99 2.42
CA ALA A 312 -1.03 -6.33 3.13
C ALA A 312 -1.17 -7.84 3.34
N ILE A 313 -0.78 -8.66 2.37
CA ILE A 313 -0.80 -10.13 2.48
C ILE A 313 0.25 -10.59 3.49
N SER A 314 1.49 -10.07 3.40
CA SER A 314 2.58 -10.49 4.29
C SER A 314 2.38 -10.11 5.75
N THR A 315 1.57 -9.09 6.02
CA THR A 315 1.21 -8.62 7.37
C THR A 315 -0.18 -9.08 7.82
N GLY A 316 -0.87 -9.88 7.00
CA GLY A 316 -2.24 -10.37 7.29
C GLY A 316 -3.31 -9.28 7.29
N LYS A 317 -3.04 -8.08 6.76
CA LYS A 317 -4.00 -6.97 6.66
C LYS A 317 -5.15 -7.22 5.70
N THR A 318 -5.02 -8.21 4.81
CA THR A 318 -6.10 -8.66 3.93
C THR A 318 -7.14 -9.53 4.64
N LEU A 319 -6.84 -10.03 5.85
CA LEU A 319 -7.81 -10.75 6.67
C LEU A 319 -8.66 -9.72 7.42
N LYS A 320 -9.98 -9.77 7.20
CA LYS A 320 -10.93 -8.80 7.72
C LYS A 320 -11.92 -9.42 8.69
N ALA A 321 -12.24 -8.67 9.74
CA ALA A 321 -13.42 -8.86 10.59
C ALA A 321 -14.40 -7.71 10.34
N GLN A 322 -15.67 -7.89 10.69
CA GLN A 322 -16.64 -6.80 10.68
C GLN A 322 -16.62 -6.06 12.02
N THR A 323 -16.85 -4.75 12.01
CA THR A 323 -16.93 -3.95 13.23
C THR A 323 -18.20 -3.13 13.30
N ALA A 324 -18.75 -3.00 14.49
CA ALA A 324 -19.90 -2.13 14.73
C ALA A 324 -19.83 -1.48 16.10
N ILE A 325 -20.56 -0.38 16.27
CA ILE A 325 -20.70 0.31 17.57
C ILE A 325 -21.43 -0.60 18.55
N VAL A 326 -20.96 -0.62 19.80
CA VAL A 326 -21.54 -1.41 20.88
C VAL A 326 -22.75 -0.68 21.47
N GLN A 327 -23.82 -1.41 21.74
CA GLN A 327 -25.03 -0.93 22.42
C GLN A 327 -25.40 -1.82 23.62
N PRO A 328 -25.96 -1.25 24.70
CA PRO A 328 -26.37 -2.05 25.86
C PRO A 328 -27.73 -2.74 25.64
N ASP A 329 -27.86 -4.00 26.06
CA ASP A 329 -29.14 -4.70 26.15
C ASP A 329 -29.21 -5.62 27.38
N LEU A 330 -30.24 -5.44 28.22
CA LEU A 330 -30.45 -6.22 29.44
C LEU A 330 -31.05 -7.62 29.20
N ASN A 331 -31.52 -7.91 27.99
CA ASN A 331 -32.08 -9.23 27.67
C ASN A 331 -30.99 -10.27 27.36
N LEU A 332 -29.73 -9.84 27.22
CA LEU A 332 -28.59 -10.72 26.99
C LEU A 332 -28.06 -11.27 28.31
N GLN A 333 -27.66 -12.54 28.31
CA GLN A 333 -26.90 -13.12 29.42
C GLN A 333 -25.40 -12.74 29.33
N PRO A 334 -24.62 -12.90 30.42
CA PRO A 334 -23.23 -12.47 30.42
C PRO A 334 -22.32 -13.09 29.33
N ASP A 335 -22.63 -14.31 28.89
CA ASP A 335 -21.94 -15.07 27.85
C ASP A 335 -22.51 -14.85 26.44
N GLN A 336 -23.49 -13.94 26.30
CA GLN A 336 -24.18 -13.67 25.06
C GLN A 336 -23.79 -12.33 24.42
N VAL A 337 -23.79 -12.32 23.10
CA VAL A 337 -23.65 -11.13 22.24
C VAL A 337 -24.80 -11.13 21.25
N SER A 338 -25.24 -9.98 20.76
CA SER A 338 -26.19 -9.93 19.63
C SER A 338 -25.53 -9.28 18.41
N VAL A 339 -25.38 -10.09 17.36
CA VAL A 339 -24.97 -9.71 16.02
C VAL A 339 -26.10 -10.09 15.07
N SER A 340 -26.73 -9.09 14.47
CA SER A 340 -27.98 -9.28 13.71
C SER A 340 -27.79 -10.19 12.51
N GLU A 341 -26.61 -10.17 11.90
CA GLU A 341 -26.24 -10.90 10.70
C GLU A 341 -25.97 -12.40 10.94
N LEU A 342 -25.77 -12.82 12.20
CA LEU A 342 -25.41 -14.19 12.54
C LEU A 342 -26.62 -14.99 13.08
N PRO A 343 -26.69 -16.32 12.88
CA PRO A 343 -27.77 -17.13 13.43
C PRO A 343 -27.83 -17.11 14.97
N ASP A 344 -29.03 -17.25 15.55
CA ASP A 344 -29.19 -17.46 16.99
C ASP A 344 -28.47 -18.73 17.44
N GLY A 345 -27.78 -18.68 18.58
CA GLY A 345 -26.99 -19.78 19.12
C GLY A 345 -25.62 -20.00 18.46
N ALA A 346 -25.29 -19.28 17.38
CA ALA A 346 -23.98 -19.39 16.74
C ALA A 346 -22.85 -18.89 17.64
N GLU A 347 -21.68 -19.54 17.61
CA GLU A 347 -20.49 -19.01 18.28
C GLU A 347 -19.88 -17.85 17.47
N VAL A 348 -19.50 -16.79 18.18
CA VAL A 348 -18.98 -15.55 17.61
C VAL A 348 -17.66 -15.23 18.29
N ILE A 349 -16.62 -15.04 17.48
CA ILE A 349 -15.37 -14.45 17.95
C ILE A 349 -15.59 -12.94 18.05
N VAL A 350 -15.28 -12.35 19.19
CA VAL A 350 -15.44 -10.93 19.48
C VAL A 350 -14.09 -10.34 19.90
N LEU A 351 -13.66 -9.26 19.26
CA LEU A 351 -12.42 -8.54 19.56
C LEU A 351 -12.74 -7.12 20.02
N LYS A 352 -12.21 -6.72 21.17
CA LYS A 352 -12.30 -5.33 21.64
C LYS A 352 -11.31 -4.44 20.89
N LEU A 353 -11.76 -3.23 20.56
CA LEU A 353 -10.96 -2.24 19.86
C LEU A 353 -10.66 -1.00 20.75
N PRO A 354 -9.44 -0.46 20.70
CA PRO A 354 -8.27 -0.99 20.00
C PRO A 354 -7.77 -2.31 20.62
N PHE A 355 -7.36 -3.25 19.78
CA PHE A 355 -6.84 -4.55 20.23
C PHE A 355 -5.39 -4.40 20.69
N ILE A 356 -5.06 -4.90 21.89
CA ILE A 356 -3.69 -4.79 22.44
C ILE A 356 -3.08 -6.18 22.60
N THR A 357 -3.83 -7.13 23.16
CA THR A 357 -3.35 -8.50 23.49
C THR A 357 -4.48 -9.52 23.34
N SER A 358 -4.16 -10.82 23.41
CA SER A 358 -5.17 -11.89 23.48
C SER A 358 -6.19 -11.75 24.62
N ASN A 359 -5.91 -10.97 25.67
CA ASN A 359 -6.90 -10.66 26.70
C ASN A 359 -8.11 -9.87 26.18
N ASP A 360 -8.02 -9.29 24.98
CA ASP A 360 -9.04 -8.45 24.34
C ASP A 360 -9.90 -9.22 23.32
N ALA A 361 -9.90 -10.56 23.38
CA ALA A 361 -10.69 -11.43 22.51
C ALA A 361 -11.50 -12.46 23.30
N TRP A 362 -12.72 -12.77 22.84
CA TRP A 362 -13.60 -13.77 23.45
C TRP A 362 -14.34 -14.57 22.39
N VAL A 363 -14.79 -15.77 22.77
CA VAL A 363 -15.82 -16.51 22.03
C VAL A 363 -17.11 -16.41 22.84
N MET A 364 -18.16 -15.89 22.21
CA MET A 364 -19.46 -15.67 22.83
C MET A 364 -20.56 -16.35 22.02
N ARG A 365 -21.72 -16.58 22.64
CA ARG A 365 -22.89 -17.12 21.93
C ARG A 365 -23.74 -15.99 21.38
N ASN A 366 -24.05 -16.03 20.09
CA ASN A 366 -24.98 -15.09 19.49
C ASN A 366 -26.39 -15.34 20.04
N HIS A 367 -27.07 -14.28 20.46
CA HIS A 367 -28.48 -14.29 20.78
C HIS A 367 -29.22 -13.23 19.97
N GLN A 368 -30.24 -13.67 19.22
CA GLN A 368 -31.07 -12.77 18.42
C GLN A 368 -32.04 -12.01 19.31
N LEU A 369 -32.10 -10.69 19.13
CA LEU A 369 -32.97 -9.80 19.90
C LEU A 369 -34.20 -9.40 19.07
N PRO A 370 -35.32 -10.15 19.12
CA PRO A 370 -36.50 -9.87 18.32
C PRO A 370 -37.10 -8.50 18.66
N GLY A 371 -37.46 -7.73 17.63
CA GLY A 371 -38.06 -6.40 17.81
C GLY A 371 -37.05 -5.25 17.95
N ARG A 372 -35.74 -5.51 17.94
CA ARG A 372 -34.73 -4.45 17.82
C ARG A 372 -34.72 -3.92 16.39
N THR A 373 -35.04 -2.64 16.24
CA THR A 373 -35.14 -1.94 14.94
C THR A 373 -33.89 -1.16 14.57
N ILE A 374 -32.95 -1.02 15.51
CA ILE A 374 -31.69 -0.29 15.32
C ILE A 374 -30.68 -1.20 14.64
N ARG A 375 -30.18 -0.76 13.49
CA ARG A 375 -29.28 -1.51 12.60
C ARG A 375 -27.81 -1.14 12.83
N ASN A 376 -26.91 -1.98 12.32
CA ASN A 376 -25.46 -1.76 12.31
C ASN A 376 -24.84 -1.59 13.70
N CYS A 377 -25.32 -2.34 14.69
CA CYS A 377 -24.80 -2.32 16.06
C CYS A 377 -24.60 -3.76 16.56
N VAL A 378 -23.68 -3.90 17.50
CA VAL A 378 -23.50 -5.13 18.28
C VAL A 378 -24.01 -4.85 19.69
N TYR A 379 -24.79 -5.78 20.26
CA TYR A 379 -25.32 -5.60 21.61
C TYR A 379 -24.59 -6.48 22.62
N LEU A 380 -24.35 -5.92 23.81
CA LEU A 380 -23.81 -6.61 24.97
C LEU A 380 -24.65 -6.34 26.21
N HIS A 381 -24.63 -7.31 27.14
CA HIS A 381 -25.09 -7.04 28.49
C HIS A 381 -24.19 -5.98 29.15
N PRO A 382 -24.74 -4.98 29.87
CA PRO A 382 -23.95 -3.94 30.54
C PRO A 382 -22.87 -4.48 31.49
N ASP A 383 -23.18 -5.53 32.26
CA ASP A 383 -22.20 -6.14 33.16
C ASP A 383 -21.07 -6.82 32.40
N THR A 384 -21.37 -7.43 31.24
CA THR A 384 -20.35 -7.99 30.36
C THR A 384 -19.46 -6.87 29.82
N ALA A 385 -20.06 -5.80 29.30
CA ALA A 385 -19.29 -4.66 28.80
C ALA A 385 -18.38 -4.09 29.90
N ALA A 386 -18.87 -3.91 31.13
CA ALA A 386 -18.07 -3.47 32.26
C ALA A 386 -16.91 -4.43 32.59
N ALA A 387 -17.16 -5.74 32.62
CA ALA A 387 -16.12 -6.76 32.86
C ALA A 387 -15.05 -6.78 31.77
N LEU A 388 -15.43 -6.46 30.53
CA LEU A 388 -14.52 -6.33 29.38
C LEU A 388 -13.91 -4.93 29.25
N GLN A 389 -14.24 -4.01 30.17
CA GLN A 389 -13.85 -2.60 30.16
C GLN A 389 -14.24 -1.89 28.85
N ILE A 390 -15.42 -2.19 28.33
CA ILE A 390 -16.01 -1.60 27.12
C ILE A 390 -17.06 -0.60 27.55
N GLY A 391 -16.94 0.65 27.09
CA GLY A 391 -17.99 1.66 27.22
C GLY A 391 -19.00 1.62 26.07
N PHE A 392 -19.98 2.53 26.10
CA PHE A 392 -20.97 2.69 25.04
C PHE A 392 -20.93 4.11 24.43
N GLY A 393 -19.84 4.85 24.64
CA GLY A 393 -19.60 6.22 24.16
C GLY A 393 -19.14 6.32 22.70
N GLY A 394 -19.04 5.19 22.00
CA GLY A 394 -18.62 5.10 20.59
C GLY A 394 -17.67 3.94 20.33
N GLU A 395 -17.35 3.17 21.37
CA GLU A 395 -16.54 1.96 21.29
C GLU A 395 -17.15 0.94 20.32
N ARG A 396 -16.27 0.16 19.71
CA ARG A 396 -16.61 -0.83 18.68
C ARG A 396 -16.05 -2.19 19.04
N LEU A 397 -16.76 -3.21 18.59
CA LEU A 397 -16.30 -4.59 18.62
C LEU A 397 -16.09 -5.07 17.21
N ALA A 398 -14.98 -5.77 16.96
CA ALA A 398 -14.85 -6.59 15.78
C ALA A 398 -15.46 -7.97 16.05
N PHE A 399 -16.09 -8.57 15.04
CA PHE A 399 -16.69 -9.88 15.16
C PHE A 399 -16.50 -10.74 13.90
N LEU A 400 -16.41 -12.06 14.14
CA LEU A 400 -16.27 -13.10 13.13
C LEU A 400 -17.12 -14.32 13.51
N PRO A 401 -17.74 -15.02 12.54
CA PRO A 401 -18.40 -16.28 12.81
C PRO A 401 -17.36 -17.37 13.15
N ALA A 402 -17.44 -17.97 14.34
CA ALA A 402 -16.50 -19.00 14.78
C ALA A 402 -16.52 -20.26 13.90
N ILE A 403 -17.65 -20.56 13.26
CA ILE A 403 -17.78 -21.70 12.34
C ILE A 403 -16.88 -21.57 11.09
N GLU A 404 -16.59 -20.34 10.67
CA GLU A 404 -15.65 -20.08 9.56
C GLU A 404 -14.20 -20.03 10.04
N HIS A 405 -14.00 -19.97 11.36
CA HIS A 405 -12.71 -19.77 12.03
C HIS A 405 -12.52 -20.68 13.25
N PRO A 406 -12.64 -22.01 13.09
CA PRO A 406 -12.71 -22.94 14.23
C PRO A 406 -11.41 -23.00 15.03
N THR A 407 -10.25 -22.92 14.38
CA THR A 407 -8.98 -22.92 15.11
C THR A 407 -8.78 -21.60 15.84
N PHE A 408 -9.22 -20.49 15.24
CA PHE A 408 -9.16 -19.18 15.89
C PHE A 408 -10.01 -19.12 17.15
N ALA A 409 -11.25 -19.62 17.08
CA ALA A 409 -12.14 -19.70 18.22
C ALA A 409 -11.53 -20.57 19.34
N ALA A 410 -10.97 -21.73 18.99
CA ALA A 410 -10.34 -22.63 19.96
C ALA A 410 -9.11 -22.03 20.64
N GLU A 411 -8.23 -21.35 19.89
CA GLU A 411 -7.04 -20.70 20.44
C GLU A 411 -7.42 -19.50 21.31
N ILE A 412 -8.43 -18.70 20.93
CA ILE A 412 -8.97 -17.65 21.80
C ILE A 412 -9.50 -18.25 23.09
N ALA A 413 -10.31 -19.31 23.02
CA ALA A 413 -10.88 -19.95 24.21
C ALA A 413 -9.79 -20.48 25.15
N ASP A 414 -8.72 -21.07 24.62
CA ASP A 414 -7.56 -21.52 25.40
C ASP A 414 -6.84 -20.34 26.10
N LEU A 415 -6.64 -19.24 25.37
CA LEU A 415 -5.98 -18.05 25.91
C LEU A 415 -6.81 -17.31 26.97
N GLN A 416 -8.13 -17.52 27.01
CA GLN A 416 -9.00 -16.96 28.06
C GLN A 416 -8.92 -17.71 29.39
N TYR A 417 -8.30 -18.90 29.47
CA TYR A 417 -8.09 -19.54 30.77
C TYR A 417 -7.23 -18.66 31.69
N PRO A 418 -7.54 -18.57 33.01
CA PRO A 418 -6.85 -17.63 33.91
C PRO A 418 -5.32 -17.75 33.94
N HIS A 419 -4.78 -18.95 33.76
CA HIS A 419 -3.33 -19.18 33.73
C HIS A 419 -2.66 -18.79 32.40
N ASN A 420 -3.44 -18.68 31.31
CA ASN A 420 -2.97 -18.29 29.99
C ASN A 420 -3.07 -16.78 29.73
N ARG A 421 -4.04 -16.11 30.36
CA ARG A 421 -4.17 -14.65 30.30
C ARG A 421 -2.91 -13.92 30.76
N TYR A 422 -2.72 -12.71 30.24
CA TYR A 422 -1.73 -11.77 30.76
C TYR A 422 -2.26 -11.14 32.06
N PRO A 423 -1.40 -10.88 33.05
CA PRO A 423 -1.81 -10.18 34.27
C PRO A 423 -2.28 -8.75 33.95
N ALA A 424 -3.25 -8.27 34.72
CA ALA A 424 -3.75 -6.90 34.67
C ALA A 424 -3.26 -6.13 35.90
N PHE A 425 -2.89 -4.87 35.69
CA PHE A 425 -2.37 -4.00 36.75
C PHE A 425 -3.22 -2.74 36.84
N ASP A 426 -3.84 -2.50 37.99
CA ASP A 426 -4.81 -1.42 38.19
C ASP A 426 -4.18 -0.11 38.70
N GLN A 427 -2.86 0.02 38.60
CA GLN A 427 -2.16 1.22 39.06
C GLN A 427 -2.40 2.38 38.08
N SER A 428 -3.22 3.32 38.51
CA SER A 428 -3.51 4.56 37.80
C SER A 428 -3.57 5.73 38.77
N ARG A 429 -3.26 6.92 38.27
CA ARG A 429 -3.39 8.19 39.00
C ARG A 429 -4.18 9.16 38.15
N THR A 430 -5.21 9.73 38.76
CA THR A 430 -6.03 10.76 38.11
C THR A 430 -5.20 12.00 37.83
N VAL A 431 -5.33 12.54 36.61
CA VAL A 431 -4.70 13.80 36.20
C VAL A 431 -5.73 14.93 36.32
N ASN A 432 -5.42 15.96 37.11
CA ASN A 432 -6.35 17.06 37.37
C ASN A 432 -5.85 18.43 36.88
N ARG A 433 -4.70 18.46 36.20
CA ARG A 433 -4.11 19.69 35.64
C ARG A 433 -3.66 19.46 34.22
N PHE A 434 -3.94 20.42 33.34
CA PHE A 434 -3.63 20.29 31.92
C PHE A 434 -2.12 20.20 31.67
N GLU A 435 -1.30 20.94 32.40
CA GLU A 435 0.16 20.92 32.25
C GLU A 435 0.76 19.56 32.61
N GLN A 436 0.18 18.89 33.61
CA GLN A 436 0.57 17.53 33.99
C GLN A 436 0.17 16.53 32.90
N PHE A 437 -1.04 16.68 32.35
CA PHE A 437 -1.51 15.87 31.23
C PHE A 437 -0.62 16.03 30.00
N VAL A 438 -0.31 17.26 29.59
CA VAL A 438 0.54 17.56 28.42
C VAL A 438 1.97 17.02 28.60
N SER A 439 2.50 17.07 29.83
CA SER A 439 3.84 16.54 30.12
C SER A 439 3.89 15.00 30.04
N ALA A 440 2.79 14.33 30.39
CA ALA A 440 2.69 12.86 30.45
C ALA A 440 2.16 12.23 29.16
N TYR A 441 1.27 12.91 28.44
CA TYR A 441 0.70 12.44 27.18
C TYR A 441 1.72 12.63 26.07
N GLN A 442 2.37 11.53 25.66
CA GLN A 442 3.35 11.51 24.59
C GLN A 442 2.92 10.48 23.54
N PRO A 443 2.35 10.89 22.38
CA PRO A 443 1.90 9.96 21.35
C PRO A 443 2.98 9.00 20.87
N THR A 444 4.23 9.46 20.78
CA THR A 444 5.36 8.59 20.41
C THR A 444 5.67 7.54 21.44
N LEU A 445 5.55 7.86 22.73
CA LEU A 445 5.69 6.88 23.79
C LEU A 445 4.57 5.84 23.72
N ILE A 446 3.32 6.26 23.50
CA ILE A 446 2.16 5.36 23.34
C ILE A 446 2.39 4.40 22.16
N GLU A 447 2.81 4.92 21.01
CA GLU A 447 3.11 4.09 19.84
C GLU A 447 4.34 3.19 20.05
N THR A 448 5.36 3.70 20.76
CA THR A 448 6.55 2.91 21.13
C THR A 448 6.16 1.75 22.04
N VAL A 449 5.32 1.99 23.06
CA VAL A 449 4.84 0.94 23.97
C VAL A 449 3.92 -0.03 23.23
N ARG A 450 3.03 0.44 22.35
CA ARG A 450 2.17 -0.43 21.51
C ARG A 450 2.99 -1.33 20.61
N ARG A 451 4.06 -0.81 20.00
CA ARG A 451 5.03 -1.61 19.23
C ARG A 451 5.77 -2.59 20.14
N GLN A 452 6.19 -2.17 21.33
CA GLN A 452 6.92 -3.02 22.27
C GLN A 452 6.08 -4.19 22.78
N VAL A 453 4.78 -4.00 22.99
CA VAL A 453 3.85 -5.10 23.31
C VAL A 453 3.86 -6.14 22.19
N GLN A 454 3.74 -5.72 20.93
CA GLN A 454 3.81 -6.65 19.78
C GLN A 454 5.15 -7.37 19.72
N TYR A 455 6.24 -6.65 20.00
CA TYR A 455 7.60 -7.19 20.02
C TYR A 455 7.75 -8.29 21.08
N ALA A 456 7.32 -8.03 22.31
CA ALA A 456 7.36 -8.99 23.40
C ALA A 456 6.49 -10.24 23.11
N ILE A 457 5.32 -10.06 22.46
CA ILE A 457 4.47 -11.17 22.04
C ILE A 457 5.13 -11.98 20.91
N ALA A 458 5.79 -11.32 19.95
CA ALA A 458 6.54 -12.00 18.89
C ALA A 458 7.65 -12.90 19.46
N LEU A 459 8.42 -12.40 20.42
CA LEU A 459 9.44 -13.18 21.13
C LEU A 459 8.81 -14.35 21.91
N LEU A 460 7.72 -14.10 22.63
CA LEU A 460 7.00 -15.12 23.38
C LEU A 460 6.46 -16.25 22.49
N THR A 461 5.96 -15.91 21.30
CA THR A 461 5.46 -16.91 20.33
C THR A 461 6.58 -17.62 19.59
N GLU A 462 7.70 -16.94 19.32
CA GLU A 462 8.91 -17.57 18.78
C GLU A 462 9.42 -18.68 19.72
N MET A 463 9.46 -18.42 21.03
CA MET A 463 9.91 -19.40 22.03
C MET A 463 9.12 -20.71 21.99
N GLN A 464 7.85 -20.68 21.56
CA GLN A 464 7.00 -21.86 21.44
C GLN A 464 7.41 -22.76 20.27
N ARG A 465 8.14 -22.22 19.29
CA ARG A 465 8.53 -22.89 18.04
C ARG A 465 10.00 -23.32 18.02
N LEU A 466 10.79 -22.94 19.01
CA LEU A 466 12.19 -23.35 19.12
C LEU A 466 12.31 -24.87 19.34
N THR A 467 13.15 -25.52 18.53
CA THR A 467 13.52 -26.92 18.74
C THR A 467 14.38 -27.06 20.00
N PRO A 468 14.42 -28.24 20.65
CA PRO A 468 15.26 -28.48 21.83
C PRO A 468 16.74 -28.08 21.63
N GLU A 469 17.27 -28.21 20.42
CA GLU A 469 18.66 -27.88 20.08
C GLU A 469 18.89 -26.37 19.98
N GLN A 470 17.88 -25.60 19.54
CA GLN A 470 17.97 -24.13 19.39
C GLN A 470 17.84 -23.41 20.74
N ARG A 471 17.17 -24.03 21.70
CA ARG A 471 16.83 -23.47 23.00
C ARG A 471 18.05 -23.01 23.81
N PHE A 472 19.14 -23.77 23.80
CA PHE A 472 20.35 -23.41 24.55
C PHE A 472 20.96 -22.10 24.03
N SER A 473 21.21 -22.02 22.72
CA SER A 473 21.76 -20.80 22.10
C SER A 473 20.86 -19.60 22.33
N TYR A 474 19.54 -19.78 22.21
CA TYR A 474 18.58 -18.71 22.45
C TYR A 474 18.65 -18.17 23.88
N LEU A 475 18.69 -19.05 24.90
CA LEU A 475 18.87 -18.60 26.29
C LEU A 475 20.23 -17.94 26.49
N GLN A 476 21.29 -18.48 25.91
CA GLN A 476 22.62 -17.89 26.02
C GLN A 476 22.64 -16.44 25.53
N ASP A 477 22.01 -16.15 24.39
CA ASP A 477 21.88 -14.80 23.84
C ASP A 477 21.07 -13.88 24.76
N VAL A 478 19.93 -14.37 25.28
CA VAL A 478 19.08 -13.63 26.23
C VAL A 478 19.85 -13.28 27.51
N ILE A 479 20.57 -14.25 28.08
CA ILE A 479 21.32 -14.07 29.33
C ILE A 479 22.47 -13.10 29.12
N GLY A 480 23.20 -13.22 28.00
CA GLY A 480 24.26 -12.27 27.64
C GLY A 480 23.75 -10.84 27.49
N TYR A 481 22.52 -10.66 26.99
CA TYR A 481 21.86 -9.36 26.94
C TYR A 481 21.41 -8.87 28.33
N PHE A 482 20.75 -9.71 29.13
CA PHE A 482 20.29 -9.34 30.48
C PHE A 482 21.42 -8.99 31.43
N GLN A 483 22.58 -9.62 31.30
CA GLN A 483 23.79 -9.26 32.08
C GLN A 483 24.32 -7.85 31.76
N GLN A 484 23.95 -7.27 30.62
CA GLN A 484 24.34 -5.92 30.20
C GLN A 484 23.31 -4.84 30.56
N LEU A 485 22.15 -5.21 31.10
CA LEU A 485 21.11 -4.25 31.45
C LEU A 485 21.53 -3.42 32.67
N ASP A 486 21.75 -2.13 32.47
CA ASP A 486 21.94 -1.15 33.54
C ASP A 486 20.64 -0.99 34.36
N GLN A 487 20.79 -0.82 35.67
CA GLN A 487 19.64 -0.73 36.58
C GLN A 487 19.18 0.71 36.75
N PRO A 488 17.87 0.98 36.69
CA PRO A 488 17.35 2.32 36.99
C PRO A 488 17.67 2.71 38.44
N LEU A 489 18.10 3.97 38.63
CA LEU A 489 18.58 4.54 39.90
C LEU A 489 17.44 4.99 40.84
N GLU A 490 16.18 4.91 40.41
CA GLU A 490 15.00 5.46 41.09
C GLU A 490 14.16 4.39 41.81
N PRO A 491 13.34 4.77 42.81
CA PRO A 491 12.40 3.83 43.42
C PRO A 491 11.34 3.39 42.39
N LEU A 492 11.40 2.12 42.00
CA LEU A 492 10.45 1.47 41.09
C LEU A 492 9.26 0.92 41.86
N ASP A 493 8.16 0.68 41.15
CA ASP A 493 7.06 -0.14 41.64
C ASP A 493 7.55 -1.53 42.15
N PRO A 494 7.04 -2.04 43.29
CA PRO A 494 7.45 -3.33 43.85
C PRO A 494 7.35 -4.50 42.88
N GLU A 495 6.41 -4.46 41.95
CA GLU A 495 6.25 -5.52 40.95
C GLU A 495 7.31 -5.42 39.84
N ILE A 496 7.71 -4.20 39.44
CA ILE A 496 8.86 -4.01 38.55
C ILE A 496 10.16 -4.48 39.22
N VAL A 497 10.31 -4.24 40.52
CA VAL A 497 11.42 -4.81 41.32
C VAL A 497 11.37 -6.33 41.33
N ALA A 498 10.18 -6.94 41.36
CA ALA A 498 10.02 -8.39 41.27
C ALA A 498 10.48 -8.91 39.89
N ILE A 499 10.14 -8.22 38.80
CA ILE A 499 10.64 -8.57 37.45
C ILE A 499 12.16 -8.49 37.41
N GLN A 500 12.76 -7.41 37.94
CA GLN A 500 14.22 -7.28 38.05
C GLN A 500 14.86 -8.43 38.80
N THR A 501 14.24 -8.83 39.91
CA THR A 501 14.72 -9.95 40.73
C THR A 501 14.64 -11.27 39.96
N GLN A 502 13.54 -11.50 39.23
CA GLN A 502 13.37 -12.68 38.38
C GLN A 502 14.39 -12.74 37.24
N VAL A 503 14.70 -11.61 36.61
CA VAL A 503 15.74 -11.49 35.57
C VAL A 503 17.11 -11.86 36.14
N ARG A 504 17.47 -11.34 37.32
CA ARG A 504 18.75 -11.70 37.98
C ARG A 504 18.81 -13.17 38.40
N SER A 505 17.70 -13.72 38.89
CA SER A 505 17.59 -15.13 39.24
C SER A 505 17.83 -15.99 38.01
N LEU A 506 17.21 -15.64 36.87
CA LEU A 506 17.38 -16.35 35.60
C LEU A 506 18.86 -16.37 35.16
N CYS A 507 19.55 -15.23 35.20
CA CYS A 507 20.99 -15.15 34.91
C CYS A 507 21.82 -16.04 35.84
N SER A 508 21.57 -15.94 37.16
CA SER A 508 22.33 -16.68 38.17
C SER A 508 22.12 -18.18 38.07
N GLU A 509 20.90 -18.63 37.80
CA GLU A 509 20.57 -20.04 37.63
C GLU A 509 21.18 -20.61 36.34
N PHE A 510 21.23 -19.81 35.26
CA PHE A 510 21.89 -20.21 34.02
C PHE A 510 23.40 -20.40 34.21
N ASP A 511 24.07 -19.50 34.93
CA ASP A 511 25.52 -19.57 35.21
C ASP A 511 25.91 -20.79 36.07
N LEU A 512 24.96 -21.37 36.82
CA LEU A 512 25.16 -22.56 37.66
C LEU A 512 24.97 -23.89 36.91
N LEU A 513 24.55 -23.87 35.64
CA LEU A 513 24.33 -25.08 34.86
C LEU A 513 25.65 -25.71 34.39
N ASP A 514 25.87 -26.97 34.77
CA ASP A 514 26.93 -27.79 34.18
C ASP A 514 26.47 -28.35 32.83
N VAL A 515 26.89 -27.69 31.75
CA VAL A 515 26.40 -27.95 30.39
C VAL A 515 27.18 -29.06 29.64
N THR A 516 27.99 -29.85 30.36
CA THR A 516 28.93 -30.81 29.77
C THR A 516 28.28 -32.05 29.13
N ASP A 517 27.02 -32.38 29.47
CA ASP A 517 26.27 -33.51 28.88
C ASP A 517 25.10 -33.04 27.98
N VAL A 518 25.29 -33.17 26.66
CA VAL A 518 24.32 -32.77 25.62
C VAL A 518 22.98 -33.50 25.73
N THR A 519 22.93 -34.68 26.35
CA THR A 519 21.70 -35.49 26.44
C THR A 519 20.75 -35.05 27.55
N LEU A 520 21.26 -34.35 28.59
CA LEU A 520 20.48 -33.82 29.72
C LEU A 520 20.06 -32.35 29.55
N GLN A 521 20.65 -31.65 28.57
CA GLN A 521 20.42 -30.22 28.30
C GLN A 521 18.93 -29.84 28.16
N PRO A 522 18.06 -30.55 27.40
CA PRO A 522 16.68 -30.11 27.22
C PRO A 522 15.85 -30.09 28.52
N ALA A 523 16.06 -31.07 29.40
CA ALA A 523 15.33 -31.18 30.67
C ALA A 523 15.79 -30.13 31.68
N LEU A 524 17.09 -29.83 31.71
CA LEU A 524 17.67 -28.78 32.56
C LEU A 524 17.29 -27.36 32.10
N MET A 525 17.01 -27.19 30.80
CA MET A 525 16.68 -25.88 30.23
C MET A 525 15.21 -25.48 30.34
N GLN A 526 14.30 -26.45 30.45
CA GLN A 526 12.86 -26.18 30.48
C GLN A 526 12.41 -25.24 31.63
N PRO A 527 12.94 -25.36 32.87
CA PRO A 527 12.61 -24.43 33.95
C PRO A 527 12.99 -22.97 33.63
N LEU A 528 14.20 -22.74 33.10
CA LEU A 528 14.67 -21.40 32.72
C LEU A 528 13.85 -20.82 31.56
N PHE A 529 13.47 -21.65 30.59
CA PHE A 529 12.52 -21.24 29.53
C PHE A 529 11.17 -20.82 30.09
N ASN A 530 10.63 -21.58 31.05
CA ASN A 530 9.35 -21.25 31.69
C ASN A 530 9.44 -19.93 32.48
N GLN A 531 10.58 -19.69 33.14
CA GLN A 531 10.82 -18.44 33.85
C GLN A 531 10.93 -17.25 32.91
N LEU A 532 11.68 -17.36 31.79
CA LEU A 532 11.74 -16.31 30.77
C LEU A 532 10.35 -16.02 30.18
N ARG A 533 9.58 -17.08 29.89
CA ARG A 533 8.19 -16.96 29.43
C ARG A 533 7.33 -16.19 30.45
N GLN A 534 7.49 -16.47 31.74
CA GLN A 534 6.74 -15.78 32.79
C GLN A 534 7.14 -14.30 32.90
N ILE A 535 8.44 -13.99 32.83
CA ILE A 535 8.95 -12.62 32.80
C ILE A 535 8.30 -11.84 31.65
N LEU A 536 8.32 -12.38 30.42
CA LEU A 536 7.70 -11.75 29.25
C LEU A 536 6.19 -11.57 29.41
N LYS A 537 5.46 -12.56 29.94
CA LYS A 537 4.02 -12.43 30.20
C LYS A 537 3.71 -11.27 31.16
N VAL A 538 4.52 -11.10 32.20
CA VAL A 538 4.36 -10.01 33.16
C VAL A 538 4.65 -8.66 32.50
N VAL A 539 5.76 -8.54 31.76
CA VAL A 539 6.11 -7.32 30.99
C VAL A 539 5.01 -6.93 30.00
N ILE A 540 4.46 -7.90 29.24
CA ILE A 540 3.34 -7.66 28.31
C ILE A 540 2.12 -7.14 29.06
N GLY A 541 1.76 -7.76 30.20
CA GLY A 541 0.64 -7.30 31.02
C GLY A 541 0.80 -5.87 31.52
N TYR A 542 2.03 -5.49 31.89
CA TYR A 542 2.39 -4.16 32.37
C TYR A 542 2.23 -3.10 31.30
N LEU A 543 2.89 -3.30 30.16
CA LEU A 543 2.83 -2.39 29.03
C LEU A 543 1.40 -2.29 28.45
N ALA A 544 0.66 -3.41 28.39
CA ALA A 544 -0.74 -3.40 27.95
C ALA A 544 -1.65 -2.67 28.94
N SER A 545 -1.41 -2.78 30.25
CA SER A 545 -2.17 -2.04 31.27
C SER A 545 -1.90 -0.54 31.18
N PHE A 546 -0.64 -0.13 30.95
CA PHE A 546 -0.30 1.27 30.68
C PHE A 546 -1.10 1.86 29.51
N LEU A 547 -1.17 1.15 28.38
CA LEU A 547 -1.93 1.60 27.21
C LEU A 547 -3.42 1.81 27.55
N ARG A 548 -4.03 0.89 28.33
CA ARG A 548 -5.43 1.01 28.78
C ARG A 548 -5.67 2.18 29.73
N VAL A 549 -4.69 2.52 30.57
CA VAL A 549 -4.76 3.64 31.51
C VAL A 549 -4.66 4.97 30.77
N VAL A 550 -3.72 5.09 29.83
CA VAL A 550 -3.52 6.32 29.04
C VAL A 550 -4.72 6.62 28.14
N GLU A 551 -5.40 5.60 27.60
CA GLU A 551 -6.65 5.78 26.84
C GLU A 551 -7.79 6.39 27.67
N LYS A 552 -7.73 6.33 28.99
CA LYS A 552 -8.67 6.98 29.92
C LYS A 552 -8.23 8.38 30.37
N GLY A 553 -7.05 8.84 29.94
CA GLY A 553 -6.47 10.12 30.36
C GLY A 553 -5.83 10.07 31.74
N GLU A 554 -5.52 8.89 32.23
CA GLU A 554 -4.86 8.68 33.53
C GLU A 554 -3.36 8.48 33.35
N MET A 555 -2.57 8.71 34.41
CA MET A 555 -1.15 8.37 34.43
C MET A 555 -0.95 6.99 35.04
N GLY A 556 -0.19 6.13 34.37
CA GLY A 556 0.22 4.82 34.86
C GLY A 556 1.69 4.81 35.28
N LEU A 557 2.47 4.02 34.55
CA LEU A 557 3.90 3.81 34.74
C LEU A 557 4.72 5.09 34.54
N SER A 558 5.83 5.18 35.27
CA SER A 558 6.87 6.19 35.04
C SER A 558 7.66 5.89 33.77
N GLN A 559 8.38 6.88 33.24
CA GLN A 559 9.26 6.67 32.09
C GLN A 559 10.32 5.61 32.37
N SER A 560 10.93 5.60 33.56
CA SER A 560 11.97 4.63 33.94
C SER A 560 11.43 3.19 34.03
N GLU A 561 10.17 3.02 34.45
CA GLU A 561 9.49 1.72 34.48
C GLU A 561 9.17 1.23 33.06
N ILE A 562 8.71 2.13 32.18
CA ILE A 562 8.47 1.83 30.76
C ILE A 562 9.78 1.43 30.08
N ASP A 563 10.84 2.23 30.26
CA ASP A 563 12.16 1.99 29.66
C ASP A 563 12.72 0.64 30.11
N PHE A 564 12.59 0.30 31.39
CA PHE A 564 13.00 -1.01 31.90
C PHE A 564 12.20 -2.16 31.27
N CYS A 565 10.86 -2.05 31.21
CA CYS A 565 10.01 -3.06 30.57
C CYS A 565 10.35 -3.23 29.07
N CYS A 566 10.61 -2.12 28.38
CA CYS A 566 11.05 -2.14 26.99
C CYS A 566 12.41 -2.82 26.84
N ALA A 567 13.37 -2.52 27.71
CA ALA A 567 14.69 -3.14 27.69
C ALA A 567 14.62 -4.65 27.90
N VAL A 568 13.86 -5.14 28.89
CA VAL A 568 13.68 -6.58 29.16
C VAL A 568 13.08 -7.32 27.95
N SER A 569 12.28 -6.64 27.13
CA SER A 569 11.66 -7.22 25.94
C SER A 569 12.38 -6.90 24.63
N SER A 570 13.63 -6.38 24.67
CA SER A 570 14.40 -5.95 23.48
C SER A 570 15.69 -6.74 23.24
N TYR A 571 15.82 -7.95 23.81
CA TYR A 571 17.05 -8.74 23.75
C TYR A 571 17.40 -9.29 22.35
N LYS A 572 16.46 -9.27 21.40
CA LYS A 572 16.64 -9.75 20.03
C LYS A 572 15.74 -8.96 19.09
N PRO A 573 16.22 -8.42 17.94
CA PRO A 573 15.43 -7.65 16.98
C PRO A 573 14.26 -8.45 16.39
N VAL A 574 13.11 -7.79 16.16
CA VAL A 574 11.97 -8.34 15.42
C VAL A 574 11.84 -7.58 14.10
N ALA A 575 12.43 -8.13 13.04
CA ALA A 575 12.81 -7.37 11.85
C ALA A 575 11.63 -6.69 11.11
N TRP A 576 10.42 -7.22 11.24
CA TRP A 576 9.21 -6.66 10.61
C TRP A 576 8.51 -5.55 11.42
N LEU A 577 8.94 -5.33 12.67
CA LEU A 577 8.49 -4.21 13.53
C LEU A 577 9.47 -3.01 13.52
N ASP A 578 10.67 -3.20 12.98
CA ASP A 578 11.68 -2.14 12.83
C ASP A 578 11.30 -1.12 11.75
N ILE A 579 12.14 -0.10 11.56
CA ILE A 579 11.95 0.89 10.48
C ILE A 579 12.09 0.18 9.13
N LEU A 580 10.95 -0.01 8.47
CA LEU A 580 10.87 -0.72 7.20
C LEU A 580 11.32 0.18 6.03
N PRO A 581 12.10 -0.36 5.06
CA PRO A 581 12.43 0.34 3.83
C PRO A 581 11.18 0.71 3.01
N THR A 582 11.26 1.76 2.21
CA THR A 582 10.16 2.16 1.31
C THR A 582 10.10 1.32 0.03
N ASP A 583 11.13 0.54 -0.28
CA ASP A 583 11.25 -0.28 -1.50
C ASP A 583 10.88 -1.77 -1.30
N LEU A 584 10.20 -2.09 -0.21
CA LEU A 584 9.66 -3.43 0.06
C LEU A 584 8.74 -3.90 -1.07
N TYR A 585 8.90 -5.14 -1.51
CA TYR A 585 8.21 -5.76 -2.65
C TYR A 585 8.34 -5.03 -4.00
N LEU A 586 9.19 -3.99 -4.09
CA LEU A 586 9.64 -3.40 -5.35
C LEU A 586 10.95 -4.05 -5.81
N SER A 587 11.96 -4.02 -4.93
CA SER A 587 13.32 -4.49 -5.19
C SER A 587 13.79 -5.52 -4.15
N ARG A 588 13.15 -5.55 -2.97
CA ARG A 588 13.55 -6.39 -1.84
C ARG A 588 12.33 -7.01 -1.14
N PRO A 589 12.45 -8.20 -0.55
CA PRO A 589 11.37 -8.80 0.23
C PRO A 589 11.17 -8.07 1.56
N MET A 590 10.01 -8.30 2.20
CA MET A 590 9.80 -7.91 3.60
C MET A 590 10.80 -8.65 4.51
N PRO A 591 11.51 -7.96 5.42
CA PRO A 591 12.44 -8.62 6.32
C PRO A 591 11.72 -9.57 7.27
N SER A 592 12.30 -10.76 7.45
CA SER A 592 11.91 -11.77 8.43
C SER A 592 13.17 -12.48 8.88
N GLY A 593 13.34 -12.60 10.18
CA GLY A 593 14.51 -13.24 10.81
C GLY A 593 14.16 -14.27 11.87
N ASP A 594 12.88 -14.35 12.25
CA ASP A 594 12.43 -15.10 13.42
C ASP A 594 11.51 -16.26 13.03
N LEU A 595 11.14 -17.06 14.02
CA LEU A 595 10.19 -18.17 13.87
C LEU A 595 8.77 -17.77 14.29
N GLY A 596 8.48 -16.48 14.47
CA GLY A 596 7.19 -15.96 14.94
C GLY A 596 6.02 -16.18 13.98
N ALA A 597 4.79 -15.96 14.48
CA ALA A 597 3.56 -16.14 13.68
C ALA A 597 3.58 -15.27 12.42
N ILE A 598 3.94 -13.99 12.56
CA ILE A 598 4.02 -13.03 11.46
C ILE A 598 5.18 -13.38 10.50
N ASP A 599 6.32 -13.83 11.02
CA ASP A 599 7.43 -14.29 10.18
C ASP A 599 7.01 -15.41 9.23
N ALA A 600 6.18 -16.35 9.67
CA ALA A 600 5.65 -17.39 8.79
C ALA A 600 4.83 -16.81 7.63
N LEU A 601 3.99 -15.78 7.89
CA LEU A 601 3.25 -15.06 6.86
C LEU A 601 4.18 -14.39 5.86
N ILE A 602 5.21 -13.71 6.37
CA ILE A 602 6.21 -12.99 5.58
C ILE A 602 7.02 -13.95 4.72
N GLN A 603 7.55 -15.03 5.29
CA GLN A 603 8.36 -16.02 4.58
C GLN A 603 7.59 -16.68 3.44
N GLN A 604 6.33 -17.07 3.68
CA GLN A 604 5.47 -17.62 2.63
C GLN A 604 5.25 -16.60 1.50
N THR A 605 4.91 -15.37 1.86
CA THR A 605 4.65 -14.31 0.89
C THR A 605 5.90 -13.97 0.08
N ASN A 606 7.05 -13.88 0.73
CA ASN A 606 8.36 -13.66 0.11
C ASN A 606 8.71 -14.79 -0.87
N GLY A 607 8.47 -16.05 -0.51
CA GLY A 607 8.72 -17.19 -1.38
C GLY A 607 7.87 -17.15 -2.66
N ILE A 608 6.61 -16.76 -2.55
CA ILE A 608 5.71 -16.62 -3.70
C ILE A 608 6.10 -15.38 -4.53
N TRP A 609 6.34 -14.24 -3.90
CA TRP A 609 6.78 -13.01 -4.57
C TRP A 609 8.08 -13.22 -5.35
N ALA A 610 9.07 -13.89 -4.78
CA ALA A 610 10.36 -14.15 -5.41
C ALA A 610 10.26 -15.05 -6.66
N THR A 611 9.23 -15.89 -6.73
CA THR A 611 8.96 -16.77 -7.88
C THR A 611 7.89 -16.23 -8.81
N ALA A 612 7.25 -15.12 -8.44
CA ALA A 612 6.18 -14.55 -9.20
C ALA A 612 6.72 -13.97 -10.53
N PRO A 613 6.04 -14.21 -11.65
CA PRO A 613 6.49 -13.70 -12.94
C PRO A 613 6.48 -12.17 -12.91
N PRO A 614 7.53 -11.51 -13.43
CA PRO A 614 7.57 -10.05 -13.49
C PRO A 614 6.49 -9.54 -14.43
N LEU A 615 5.98 -8.34 -14.14
CA LEU A 615 5.07 -7.63 -15.02
C LEU A 615 5.69 -7.49 -16.41
N ARG A 616 4.91 -7.81 -17.45
CA ARG A 616 5.42 -7.79 -18.83
C ARG A 616 5.73 -6.37 -19.28
N MET A 617 6.98 -6.14 -19.65
CA MET A 617 7.47 -4.88 -20.20
C MET A 617 8.02 -5.06 -21.61
N ARG A 618 8.11 -3.94 -22.34
CA ARG A 618 8.74 -3.85 -23.67
C ARG A 618 9.89 -2.84 -23.66
N PRO A 619 10.90 -3.04 -24.54
CA PRO A 619 11.92 -2.02 -24.79
C PRO A 619 11.29 -0.69 -25.17
N LEU A 620 11.91 0.42 -24.73
CA LEU A 620 11.40 1.78 -24.98
C LEU A 620 11.26 2.07 -26.47
N ILE A 621 12.18 1.56 -27.29
CA ILE A 621 12.16 1.77 -28.74
C ILE A 621 10.86 1.28 -29.40
N GLN A 622 10.13 0.33 -28.80
CA GLN A 622 8.85 -0.16 -29.34
C GLN A 622 7.71 0.86 -29.19
N PHE A 623 7.86 1.87 -28.33
CA PHE A 623 6.86 2.94 -28.11
C PHE A 623 7.18 4.21 -28.91
N ASN A 624 8.34 4.27 -29.56
CA ASN A 624 8.71 5.37 -30.45
C ASN A 624 7.63 5.68 -31.51
N PRO A 625 6.93 4.69 -32.11
CA PRO A 625 5.86 4.96 -33.08
C PRO A 625 4.61 5.64 -32.52
N LEU A 626 4.45 5.75 -31.20
CA LEU A 626 3.30 6.49 -30.62
C LEU A 626 3.30 7.96 -31.09
N PHE A 627 4.48 8.51 -31.40
CA PHE A 627 4.64 9.80 -32.07
C PHE A 627 5.49 9.63 -33.33
N LEU A 628 4.93 10.01 -34.49
CA LEU A 628 5.64 9.95 -35.76
C LEU A 628 6.78 10.99 -35.82
N PRO A 629 7.90 10.67 -36.50
CA PRO A 629 9.02 11.61 -36.61
C PRO A 629 8.64 12.78 -37.49
N GLU A 630 8.63 13.97 -36.90
CA GLU A 630 8.52 15.22 -37.64
C GLU A 630 9.92 15.64 -38.17
N PRO A 631 10.01 16.11 -39.41
CA PRO A 631 11.26 16.63 -39.95
C PRO A 631 11.55 18.00 -39.35
N SER A 632 12.59 18.13 -38.51
CA SER A 632 13.12 19.45 -38.17
C SER A 632 14.65 19.42 -37.97
N GLY A 633 15.29 20.48 -38.47
CA GLY A 633 16.71 20.77 -38.33
C GLY A 633 16.98 21.93 -37.37
N ASP A 634 16.20 22.01 -36.29
CA ASP A 634 16.26 23.12 -35.33
C ASP A 634 17.36 22.87 -34.28
N SER A 635 18.31 23.80 -34.19
CA SER A 635 19.44 23.73 -33.25
C SER A 635 19.05 24.02 -31.81
N THR A 636 17.84 24.56 -31.55
CA THR A 636 17.34 24.83 -30.20
C THR A 636 17.02 23.56 -29.42
N LEU A 637 16.60 22.48 -30.10
CA LEU A 637 16.17 21.19 -29.50
C LEU A 637 17.17 20.63 -28.48
N SER A 638 18.47 20.76 -28.76
CA SER A 638 19.52 20.24 -27.87
C SER A 638 19.52 20.92 -26.50
N THR A 639 19.25 22.22 -26.43
CA THR A 639 19.22 22.96 -25.17
C THR A 639 18.03 22.51 -24.33
N HIS A 640 16.88 22.28 -24.96
CA HIS A 640 15.68 21.87 -24.23
C HIS A 640 15.74 20.43 -23.73
N PHE A 641 16.34 19.52 -24.51
CA PHE A 641 16.67 18.18 -24.02
C PHE A 641 17.55 18.26 -22.77
N SER A 642 18.56 19.13 -22.79
CA SER A 642 19.41 19.34 -21.62
C SER A 642 18.64 19.92 -20.42
N ASN A 643 17.68 20.82 -20.63
CA ASN A 643 16.85 21.36 -19.54
C ASN A 643 16.01 20.27 -18.88
N TYR A 644 15.37 19.40 -19.67
CA TYR A 644 14.60 18.27 -19.14
C TYR A 644 15.48 17.31 -18.33
N GLU A 645 16.69 16.98 -18.79
CA GLU A 645 17.63 16.15 -18.02
C GLU A 645 18.04 16.81 -16.71
N GLN A 646 18.41 18.11 -16.75
CA GLN A 646 18.86 18.83 -15.57
C GLN A 646 17.76 18.91 -14.51
N ILE A 647 16.52 19.16 -14.92
CA ILE A 647 15.38 19.23 -14.02
C ILE A 647 15.04 17.84 -13.46
N ALA A 648 15.01 16.80 -14.29
CA ALA A 648 14.79 15.42 -13.83
C ALA A 648 15.81 15.02 -12.76
N ARG A 649 17.08 15.37 -12.98
CA ARG A 649 18.15 15.11 -12.01
C ARG A 649 17.98 15.91 -10.72
N ALA A 650 17.64 17.20 -10.81
CA ALA A 650 17.39 18.03 -9.64
C ALA A 650 16.21 17.50 -8.79
N LEU A 651 15.12 17.09 -9.45
CA LEU A 651 13.95 16.49 -8.81
C LEU A 651 14.30 15.14 -8.16
N TYR A 652 15.09 14.31 -8.83
CA TYR A 652 15.60 13.07 -8.24
C TYR A 652 16.43 13.34 -6.98
N ASP A 653 17.37 14.29 -7.04
CA ASP A 653 18.22 14.65 -5.90
C ASP A 653 17.36 15.13 -4.71
N LEU A 654 16.37 16.01 -4.96
CA LEU A 654 15.38 16.47 -3.99
C LEU A 654 14.60 15.33 -3.32
N ARG A 655 14.10 14.41 -4.14
CA ARG A 655 13.30 13.25 -3.69
C ARG A 655 14.15 12.27 -2.88
N SER A 656 15.39 12.04 -3.30
CA SER A 656 16.33 11.12 -2.64
C SER A 656 16.84 11.65 -1.30
N ALA A 657 16.87 12.98 -1.12
CA ALA A 657 17.37 13.64 0.08
C ALA A 657 16.38 13.63 1.26
N SER A 658 15.17 13.09 1.11
CA SER A 658 14.04 13.42 1.98
C SER A 658 13.26 12.22 2.52
N LEU A 659 13.17 12.11 3.85
CA LEU A 659 12.39 11.12 4.59
C LEU A 659 11.21 11.73 5.39
N THR A 660 10.78 12.95 5.08
CA THR A 660 9.72 13.66 5.84
C THR A 660 8.63 14.26 4.92
N ASN A 661 7.41 14.39 5.45
CA ASN A 661 6.24 14.96 4.73
C ASN A 661 6.48 16.37 4.13
N PRO A 662 7.14 17.33 4.82
CA PRO A 662 7.36 18.67 4.26
C PRO A 662 8.18 18.66 2.96
N ALA A 663 9.05 17.66 2.80
CA ALA A 663 9.86 17.54 1.61
C ALA A 663 9.13 16.89 0.43
N ILE A 664 8.08 16.09 0.69
CA ILE A 664 7.17 15.61 -0.34
C ILE A 664 6.41 16.80 -0.94
N GLU A 665 5.90 17.70 -0.10
CA GLU A 665 5.22 18.93 -0.56
C GLU A 665 6.17 19.85 -1.34
N ALA A 666 7.41 20.03 -0.88
CA ALA A 666 8.43 20.80 -1.59
C ALA A 666 8.75 20.19 -2.95
N TYR A 667 8.98 18.88 -3.01
CA TYR A 667 9.22 18.16 -4.27
C TYR A 667 8.03 18.29 -5.24
N GLN A 668 6.80 18.14 -4.75
CA GLN A 668 5.60 18.28 -5.58
C GLN A 668 5.45 19.71 -6.12
N THR A 669 5.76 20.72 -5.31
CA THR A 669 5.73 22.13 -5.71
C THR A 669 6.75 22.40 -6.82
N GLU A 670 8.00 21.97 -6.62
CA GLU A 670 9.07 22.12 -7.63
C GLU A 670 8.76 21.38 -8.92
N LEU A 671 8.15 20.19 -8.84
CA LEU A 671 7.70 19.44 -10.01
C LEU A 671 6.60 20.19 -10.77
N GLY A 672 5.63 20.78 -10.08
CA GLY A 672 4.58 21.60 -10.69
C GLY A 672 5.16 22.81 -11.43
N ILE A 673 6.05 23.56 -10.77
CA ILE A 673 6.76 24.71 -11.37
C ILE A 673 7.56 24.27 -12.59
N ALA A 674 8.27 23.15 -12.50
CA ALA A 674 9.03 22.58 -13.61
C ALA A 674 8.14 22.23 -14.80
N VAL A 675 7.01 21.56 -14.58
CA VAL A 675 6.06 21.17 -15.64
C VAL A 675 5.48 22.42 -16.32
N GLU A 676 5.04 23.41 -15.54
CA GLU A 676 4.52 24.68 -16.07
C GLU A 676 5.59 25.41 -16.89
N THR A 677 6.78 25.62 -16.30
CA THR A 677 7.90 26.31 -16.95
C THR A 677 8.27 25.62 -18.27
N LEU A 678 8.43 24.30 -18.26
CA LEU A 678 8.81 23.53 -19.44
C LEU A 678 7.73 23.53 -20.53
N SER A 679 6.46 23.61 -20.14
CA SER A 679 5.32 23.70 -21.06
C SER A 679 5.22 25.09 -21.72
N GLU A 680 5.60 26.14 -21.01
CA GLU A 680 5.59 27.53 -21.49
C GLU A 680 6.74 27.87 -22.45
N LEU A 681 7.83 27.08 -22.47
CA LEU A 681 9.01 27.35 -23.28
C LEU A 681 8.77 27.33 -24.81
N TRP A 682 7.54 27.04 -25.29
CA TRP A 682 7.31 26.70 -26.70
C TRP A 682 5.99 27.19 -27.29
N SER A 683 6.06 27.59 -28.56
CA SER A 683 4.89 27.98 -29.37
C SER A 683 4.13 26.82 -30.01
N GLU A 684 4.75 25.64 -30.18
CA GLU A 684 4.12 24.45 -30.78
C GLU A 684 4.24 23.19 -29.90
N PRO A 685 3.35 23.01 -28.91
CA PRO A 685 3.42 21.90 -27.94
C PRO A 685 3.36 20.50 -28.56
N SER A 686 2.60 20.31 -29.65
CA SER A 686 2.46 19.01 -30.32
C SER A 686 3.79 18.52 -30.92
N LEU A 687 4.53 19.42 -31.56
CA LEU A 687 5.82 19.12 -32.18
C LEU A 687 6.85 18.77 -31.10
N MET A 688 6.82 19.49 -29.98
CA MET A 688 7.70 19.24 -28.85
C MET A 688 7.43 17.91 -28.17
N ALA A 689 6.15 17.58 -27.93
CA ALA A 689 5.74 16.29 -27.42
C ALA A 689 6.31 15.15 -28.30
N ALA A 690 6.20 15.28 -29.63
CA ALA A 690 6.75 14.30 -30.56
C ALA A 690 8.28 14.20 -30.45
N HIS A 691 9.02 15.31 -30.48
CA HIS A 691 10.49 15.29 -30.40
C HIS A 691 11.01 14.73 -29.08
N LEU A 692 10.47 15.17 -27.94
CA LEU A 692 10.84 14.67 -26.62
C LEU A 692 10.51 13.20 -26.45
N TRP A 693 9.33 12.78 -26.89
CA TRP A 693 8.94 11.37 -26.88
C TRP A 693 9.96 10.54 -27.66
N GLN A 694 10.30 10.95 -28.88
CA GLN A 694 11.29 10.21 -29.68
C GLN A 694 12.68 10.22 -29.09
N TRP A 695 13.10 11.35 -28.54
CA TRP A 695 14.40 11.47 -27.89
C TRP A 695 14.52 10.52 -26.69
N PHE A 696 13.51 10.47 -25.82
CA PHE A 696 13.47 9.56 -24.68
C PHE A 696 13.48 8.10 -25.14
N HIS A 697 12.64 7.74 -26.11
CA HIS A 697 12.46 6.35 -26.55
C HIS A 697 13.56 5.83 -27.50
N ARG A 698 14.55 6.65 -27.88
CA ARG A 698 15.73 6.23 -28.64
C ARG A 698 16.96 5.96 -27.75
N ARG A 699 16.87 6.20 -26.44
CA ARG A 699 17.95 5.93 -25.50
C ARG A 699 18.24 4.43 -25.42
N LYS A 700 19.51 4.05 -25.61
CA LYS A 700 19.94 2.64 -25.64
C LYS A 700 20.26 2.05 -24.27
N ARG A 701 20.36 2.86 -23.22
CA ARG A 701 20.86 2.44 -21.90
C ARG A 701 19.91 1.46 -21.20
N SER A 702 18.59 1.63 -21.41
CA SER A 702 17.48 0.90 -20.77
C SER A 702 16.85 -0.22 -21.61
N ASP A 703 17.22 -0.38 -22.88
CA ASP A 703 16.66 -1.40 -23.79
C ASP A 703 17.05 -2.86 -23.40
N LEU A 704 18.11 -3.03 -22.59
CA LEU A 704 18.59 -4.34 -22.15
C LEU A 704 17.98 -4.78 -20.80
N THR A 705 17.77 -3.84 -19.87
CA THR A 705 17.27 -4.10 -18.51
C THR A 705 15.74 -4.10 -18.44
N LEU A 706 15.06 -3.47 -19.40
CA LEU A 706 13.60 -3.25 -19.40
C LEU A 706 13.07 -2.51 -18.17
N GLN A 707 13.97 -1.93 -17.38
CA GLN A 707 13.69 -1.13 -16.19
C GLN A 707 14.35 0.22 -16.36
N LEU A 708 13.64 1.27 -15.96
CA LEU A 708 14.16 2.64 -15.90
C LEU A 708 14.95 2.79 -14.61
N ASP A 709 16.12 3.43 -14.68
CA ASP A 709 16.77 3.93 -13.49
C ASP A 709 15.99 5.11 -12.88
N ALA A 710 16.40 5.58 -11.70
CA ALA A 710 15.63 6.60 -10.98
C ALA A 710 15.58 7.95 -11.71
N GLU A 711 16.65 8.34 -12.43
CA GLU A 711 16.68 9.57 -13.24
C GLU A 711 15.78 9.42 -14.47
N GLU A 712 15.84 8.27 -15.15
CA GLU A 712 14.95 7.94 -16.26
C GLU A 712 13.47 7.88 -15.84
N MET A 713 13.18 7.46 -14.61
CA MET A 713 11.82 7.48 -14.04
C MET A 713 11.28 8.90 -13.85
N GLU A 714 12.09 9.82 -13.32
CA GLU A 714 11.71 11.24 -13.18
C GLU A 714 11.56 11.92 -14.53
N LEU A 715 12.45 11.61 -15.49
CA LEU A 715 12.36 12.13 -16.84
C LEU A 715 11.10 11.63 -17.56
N ALA A 716 10.78 10.33 -17.43
CA ALA A 716 9.53 9.79 -17.95
C ALA A 716 8.33 10.50 -17.32
N LYS A 717 8.31 10.65 -15.99
CA LYS A 717 7.25 11.36 -15.27
C LYS A 717 7.03 12.77 -15.84
N LEU A 718 8.09 13.56 -16.01
CA LEU A 718 8.01 14.89 -16.61
C LEU A 718 7.38 14.86 -18.01
N ILE A 719 7.80 13.96 -18.89
CA ILE A 719 7.26 13.87 -20.26
C ILE A 719 5.75 13.55 -20.25
N PHE A 720 5.32 12.62 -19.39
CA PHE A 720 3.91 12.24 -19.26
C PHE A 720 3.05 13.41 -18.74
N LEU A 721 3.59 14.23 -17.83
CA LEU A 721 2.87 15.34 -17.21
C LEU A 721 2.92 16.64 -18.00
N SER A 722 3.96 16.88 -18.81
CA SER A 722 4.03 18.06 -19.68
C SER A 722 3.12 17.95 -20.91
N PHE A 723 2.83 16.73 -21.39
CA PHE A 723 2.03 16.54 -22.62
C PHE A 723 0.88 15.51 -22.49
N PRO A 724 0.09 15.53 -21.41
CA PRO A 724 -0.88 14.46 -21.13
C PRO A 724 -1.93 14.35 -22.22
N GLN A 725 -2.48 15.48 -22.69
CA GLN A 725 -3.51 15.48 -23.73
C GLN A 725 -3.00 14.98 -25.08
N HIS A 726 -1.75 15.27 -25.43
CA HIS A 726 -1.16 14.75 -26.66
C HIS A 726 -1.01 13.24 -26.60
N ILE A 727 -0.53 12.70 -25.48
CA ILE A 727 -0.43 11.24 -25.27
C ILE A 727 -1.81 10.60 -25.37
N LEU A 728 -2.81 11.12 -24.65
CA LEU A 728 -4.19 10.59 -24.68
C LEU A 728 -4.78 10.56 -26.09
N ASN A 729 -4.55 11.61 -26.89
CA ASN A 729 -5.01 11.64 -28.27
C ASN A 729 -4.31 10.60 -29.15
N GLN A 730 -3.03 10.31 -28.92
CA GLN A 730 -2.35 9.23 -29.63
C GLN A 730 -2.90 7.85 -29.25
N LEU A 731 -3.31 7.63 -28.00
CA LEU A 731 -3.83 6.32 -27.56
C LEU A 731 -5.19 5.94 -28.18
N LYS A 732 -6.00 6.93 -28.58
CA LYS A 732 -7.33 6.72 -29.19
C LYS A 732 -7.28 6.10 -30.59
N ALA A 733 -6.13 6.14 -31.26
CA ALA A 733 -5.95 5.59 -32.60
C ALA A 733 -4.73 4.68 -32.67
N LEU A 734 -4.75 3.72 -33.59
CA LEU A 734 -3.63 2.84 -33.84
C LEU A 734 -2.50 3.61 -34.51
N GLN A 735 -1.37 3.80 -33.80
CA GLN A 735 -0.26 4.66 -34.24
C GLN A 735 0.75 3.95 -35.13
N PHE A 736 0.67 2.62 -35.23
CA PHE A 736 1.54 1.84 -36.10
C PHE A 736 0.77 0.72 -36.79
N THR A 737 1.07 0.53 -38.07
CA THR A 737 0.50 -0.56 -38.87
C THR A 737 1.56 -1.52 -39.37
N ARG A 738 2.86 -1.22 -39.18
CA ARG A 738 3.95 -2.05 -39.71
C ARG A 738 4.67 -2.80 -38.60
N LEU A 739 4.68 -4.12 -38.71
CA LEU A 739 5.40 -5.03 -37.83
C LEU A 739 6.58 -5.65 -38.58
N LYS A 740 7.75 -5.74 -37.94
CA LYS A 740 8.93 -6.36 -38.54
C LYS A 740 9.12 -7.78 -38.02
N VAL A 741 9.12 -8.75 -38.92
CA VAL A 741 9.40 -10.16 -38.62
C VAL A 741 10.75 -10.60 -39.18
N THR A 742 11.34 -11.61 -38.54
CA THR A 742 12.60 -12.26 -38.94
C THR A 742 12.46 -13.77 -38.86
N GLY A 743 13.40 -14.48 -39.49
CA GLY A 743 13.42 -15.95 -39.50
C GLY A 743 12.64 -16.55 -40.67
N LEU A 744 12.34 -15.75 -41.70
CA LEU A 744 11.62 -16.21 -42.89
C LEU A 744 12.38 -17.29 -43.66
N GLN A 745 13.70 -17.35 -43.51
CA GLN A 745 14.60 -18.31 -44.16
C GLN A 745 14.67 -19.68 -43.47
N TYR A 746 14.15 -19.81 -42.24
CA TYR A 746 14.22 -21.06 -41.48
C TYR A 746 13.08 -22.01 -41.85
N PHE A 747 13.34 -23.31 -41.77
CA PHE A 747 12.34 -24.36 -42.02
C PHE A 747 11.13 -24.33 -41.07
N THR A 748 11.24 -23.61 -39.95
CA THR A 748 10.13 -23.36 -39.03
C THR A 748 9.08 -22.43 -39.63
N ASN A 749 9.44 -21.61 -40.62
CA ASN A 749 8.48 -20.85 -41.43
C ASN A 749 7.73 -21.82 -42.35
N LYS A 750 6.42 -21.98 -42.14
CA LYS A 750 5.56 -22.87 -42.91
C LYS A 750 5.11 -22.28 -44.24
N HIS A 751 5.40 -21.00 -44.46
CA HIS A 751 5.17 -20.26 -45.70
C HIS A 751 6.47 -20.02 -46.48
N LEU A 752 7.48 -20.86 -46.25
CA LEU A 752 8.79 -20.77 -46.92
C LEU A 752 8.62 -20.83 -48.45
N GLY A 753 9.10 -19.81 -49.15
CA GLY A 753 9.02 -19.73 -50.62
C GLY A 753 7.66 -19.28 -51.18
N ARG A 754 6.66 -18.98 -50.33
CA ARG A 754 5.38 -18.41 -50.78
C ARG A 754 5.59 -17.04 -51.45
N ASN A 755 4.97 -16.85 -52.61
CA ASN A 755 4.91 -15.54 -53.26
C ASN A 755 3.77 -14.73 -52.66
N TRP A 756 4.09 -13.64 -51.96
CA TRP A 756 3.13 -12.85 -51.19
C TRP A 756 2.36 -11.82 -52.02
N GLY A 757 2.93 -11.31 -53.13
CA GLY A 757 2.28 -10.31 -53.98
C GLY A 757 1.62 -9.16 -53.20
N SER A 758 0.40 -8.78 -53.60
CA SER A 758 -0.48 -7.85 -52.87
C SER A 758 -1.57 -8.61 -52.09
N GLN A 759 -1.32 -9.85 -51.69
CA GLN A 759 -2.32 -10.69 -51.04
C GLN A 759 -2.56 -10.22 -49.60
N SER A 760 -3.82 -9.96 -49.27
CA SER A 760 -4.28 -9.80 -47.88
C SER A 760 -4.47 -11.16 -47.24
N VAL A 761 -3.84 -11.39 -46.08
CA VAL A 761 -3.91 -12.65 -45.33
C VAL A 761 -4.32 -12.42 -43.89
N ALA A 762 -5.02 -13.40 -43.32
CA ALA A 762 -5.35 -13.40 -41.90
C ALA A 762 -4.11 -13.75 -41.08
N ILE A 763 -3.84 -12.92 -40.07
CA ILE A 763 -2.72 -13.10 -39.15
C ILE A 763 -3.19 -13.18 -37.69
N ALA A 764 -2.36 -13.82 -36.86
CA ALA A 764 -2.50 -13.79 -35.42
C ALA A 764 -1.13 -13.57 -34.75
N LEU A 765 -1.07 -12.69 -33.75
CA LEU A 765 0.10 -12.54 -32.90
C LEU A 765 0.06 -13.65 -31.84
N SER A 766 1.11 -14.47 -31.75
CA SER A 766 1.17 -15.59 -30.81
C SER A 766 2.54 -15.71 -30.15
N ARG A 767 2.72 -16.74 -29.31
CA ARG A 767 4.04 -17.19 -28.85
C ARG A 767 4.44 -18.44 -29.62
N ASN A 768 5.73 -18.57 -29.91
CA ASN A 768 6.24 -19.77 -30.52
C ASN A 768 6.07 -20.97 -29.58
N SER A 769 5.29 -21.96 -30.00
CA SER A 769 5.01 -23.19 -29.27
C SER A 769 5.90 -24.37 -29.69
N ILE A 770 6.79 -24.18 -30.67
CA ILE A 770 7.65 -25.26 -31.17
C ILE A 770 8.72 -25.59 -30.12
N ALA A 771 8.55 -26.73 -29.46
CA ALA A 771 9.53 -27.26 -28.52
C ALA A 771 10.91 -27.39 -29.18
N ASN A 772 11.98 -27.03 -28.44
CA ASN A 772 13.37 -27.00 -28.90
C ASN A 772 13.73 -25.94 -29.97
N SER A 773 12.81 -25.04 -30.34
CA SER A 773 13.17 -23.86 -31.12
C SER A 773 13.98 -22.87 -30.26
N PRO A 774 15.05 -22.24 -30.77
CA PRO A 774 15.75 -21.15 -30.08
C PRO A 774 14.85 -19.92 -29.83
N ASP A 775 13.66 -19.90 -30.45
CA ASP A 775 12.65 -18.88 -30.30
C ASP A 775 11.42 -19.34 -29.51
N PHE A 776 11.48 -20.49 -28.81
CA PHE A 776 10.39 -20.96 -27.96
C PHE A 776 9.95 -19.88 -26.95
N GLY A 777 8.63 -19.68 -26.83
CA GLY A 777 8.03 -18.66 -25.98
C GLY A 777 8.14 -17.21 -26.49
N LYS A 778 8.94 -16.94 -27.53
CA LYS A 778 9.08 -15.59 -28.11
C LYS A 778 7.87 -15.20 -28.96
N PRO A 779 7.57 -13.89 -29.10
CA PRO A 779 6.46 -13.42 -29.93
C PRO A 779 6.69 -13.72 -31.41
N VAL A 780 5.66 -14.26 -32.06
CA VAL A 780 5.66 -14.64 -33.48
C VAL A 780 4.41 -14.14 -34.17
N ILE A 781 4.47 -14.07 -35.50
CA ILE A 781 3.28 -13.90 -36.35
C ILE A 781 2.94 -15.27 -36.94
N LEU A 782 1.67 -15.65 -36.78
CA LEU A 782 1.05 -16.74 -37.49
C LEU A 782 0.28 -16.17 -38.68
N VAL A 783 0.39 -16.80 -39.84
CA VAL A 783 -0.42 -16.53 -41.03
C VAL A 783 -1.24 -17.78 -41.26
N GLU A 784 -2.57 -17.65 -41.34
CA GLU A 784 -3.47 -18.79 -41.53
C GLU A 784 -3.22 -19.90 -40.47
N ASN A 785 -2.99 -19.50 -39.21
CA ASN A 785 -2.61 -20.35 -38.05
C ASN A 785 -1.23 -21.04 -38.12
N GLU A 786 -0.45 -20.79 -39.16
CA GLU A 786 0.88 -21.39 -39.35
C GLU A 786 2.00 -20.37 -39.16
N LEU A 787 3.14 -20.80 -38.61
CA LEU A 787 4.24 -19.91 -38.25
C LEU A 787 4.86 -19.23 -39.49
N LEU A 788 4.87 -17.90 -39.49
CA LEU A 788 5.61 -17.08 -40.48
C LEU A 788 7.03 -16.77 -40.00
N GLY A 789 7.15 -16.24 -38.77
CA GLY A 789 8.42 -15.78 -38.23
C GLY A 789 8.30 -15.06 -36.89
N ARG A 790 9.44 -14.76 -36.29
CA ARG A 790 9.55 -14.07 -35.00
C ARG A 790 9.47 -12.56 -35.17
N LEU A 791 8.75 -11.87 -34.29
CA LEU A 791 8.79 -10.41 -34.21
C LEU A 791 10.18 -9.94 -33.74
N THR A 792 10.74 -8.95 -34.42
CA THR A 792 12.02 -8.37 -34.00
C THR A 792 11.87 -7.58 -32.70
N ALA A 793 12.92 -7.55 -31.87
CA ALA A 793 12.87 -6.91 -30.55
C ALA A 793 12.66 -5.37 -30.59
N GLN A 794 12.88 -4.75 -31.75
CA GLN A 794 12.68 -3.31 -31.96
C GLN A 794 11.36 -2.98 -32.66
N SER A 795 10.66 -3.99 -33.18
CA SER A 795 9.36 -3.76 -33.83
C SER A 795 8.34 -3.35 -32.77
N PRO A 796 7.49 -2.33 -33.03
CA PRO A 796 6.28 -2.20 -32.26
C PRO A 796 5.47 -3.49 -32.39
N ARG A 797 4.62 -3.75 -31.40
CA ARG A 797 3.74 -4.91 -31.40
C ARG A 797 2.41 -4.60 -30.73
N LEU A 798 1.37 -5.28 -31.18
CA LEU A 798 0.11 -5.36 -30.46
C LEU A 798 0.19 -6.52 -29.46
N PRO A 799 -0.74 -6.61 -28.48
CA PRO A 799 -0.66 -7.66 -27.50
C PRO A 799 -0.89 -9.05 -28.11
N ILE A 800 -0.26 -10.06 -27.53
CA ILE A 800 -0.29 -11.46 -28.02
C ILE A 800 -1.70 -12.01 -27.96
N GLY A 801 -2.26 -12.49 -29.07
CA GLY A 801 -3.66 -12.92 -29.23
C GLY A 801 -4.45 -12.01 -30.18
N THR A 802 -3.89 -10.84 -30.52
CA THR A 802 -4.45 -9.95 -31.54
C THR A 802 -4.54 -10.68 -32.88
N THR A 803 -5.67 -10.50 -33.57
CA THR A 803 -5.89 -10.97 -34.94
C THR A 803 -6.11 -9.77 -35.86
N ALA A 804 -5.70 -9.88 -37.12
CA ALA A 804 -5.84 -8.84 -38.12
C ALA A 804 -5.75 -9.41 -39.54
N ILE A 805 -6.10 -8.59 -40.53
CA ILE A 805 -5.74 -8.77 -41.94
C ILE A 805 -4.46 -7.97 -42.20
N ALA A 806 -3.52 -8.56 -42.94
CA ALA A 806 -2.25 -7.91 -43.26
C ALA A 806 -1.72 -8.28 -44.65
N THR A 807 -0.88 -7.42 -45.20
CA THR A 807 -0.04 -7.71 -46.37
C THR A 807 1.40 -7.97 -45.93
N ILE A 808 2.07 -8.92 -46.60
CA ILE A 808 3.44 -9.31 -46.25
C ILE A 808 4.39 -8.84 -47.35
N HIS A 809 5.39 -8.05 -46.95
CA HIS A 809 6.40 -7.49 -47.82
C HIS A 809 7.77 -8.03 -47.43
N PRO A 810 8.23 -9.14 -48.04
CA PRO A 810 9.58 -9.65 -47.83
C PRO A 810 10.62 -8.59 -48.17
N LEU A 811 11.56 -8.37 -47.25
CA LEU A 811 12.65 -7.43 -47.49
C LEU A 811 13.73 -8.11 -48.34
N PRO A 812 14.27 -7.43 -49.36
CA PRO A 812 15.31 -8.00 -50.21
C PRO A 812 16.53 -8.36 -49.34
N ASN A 813 17.06 -9.56 -49.57
CA ASN A 813 18.25 -10.00 -48.87
C ASN A 813 19.48 -9.28 -49.40
N SER A 814 20.26 -8.69 -48.49
CA SER A 814 21.56 -8.13 -48.80
C SER A 814 22.64 -9.22 -48.90
N ILE A 815 22.31 -10.52 -48.93
CA ILE A 815 23.30 -11.61 -49.00
C ILE A 815 22.90 -12.64 -50.07
N ALA A 816 23.82 -13.01 -50.94
CA ALA A 816 23.71 -14.11 -51.88
C ALA A 816 24.75 -15.19 -51.58
N VAL A 817 24.47 -16.42 -52.02
CA VAL A 817 25.44 -17.52 -52.00
C VAL A 817 25.86 -17.80 -53.44
N ALA A 818 27.13 -17.54 -53.73
CA ALA A 818 27.81 -18.00 -54.93
C ALA A 818 28.43 -19.36 -54.65
N THR A 819 27.93 -20.42 -55.28
CA THR A 819 28.49 -21.77 -55.10
C THR A 819 29.46 -22.05 -56.23
N THR A 820 30.73 -22.27 -55.92
CA THR A 820 31.74 -22.62 -56.93
C THR A 820 31.41 -23.98 -57.57
N THR A 821 31.93 -24.25 -58.77
CA THR A 821 31.74 -25.54 -59.46
C THR A 821 32.24 -26.75 -58.66
N ASP A 822 33.19 -26.55 -57.75
CA ASP A 822 33.67 -27.57 -56.80
C ASP A 822 32.95 -27.54 -55.45
N GLY A 823 31.81 -26.87 -55.37
CA GLY A 823 30.86 -26.96 -54.25
C GLY A 823 31.13 -26.03 -53.06
N ILE A 824 32.02 -25.04 -53.19
CA ILE A 824 32.36 -24.12 -52.11
C ILE A 824 31.32 -22.98 -52.06
N PRO A 825 30.58 -22.80 -50.94
CA PRO A 825 29.62 -21.71 -50.81
C PRO A 825 30.30 -20.40 -50.36
N LEU A 826 30.26 -19.40 -51.22
CA LEU A 826 30.75 -18.05 -50.97
C LEU A 826 29.58 -17.11 -50.68
N ARG A 827 29.49 -16.63 -49.44
CA ARG A 827 28.50 -15.66 -49.01
C ARG A 827 28.98 -14.25 -49.31
N ILE A 828 28.22 -13.57 -50.15
CA ILE A 828 28.51 -12.21 -50.61
C ILE A 828 27.42 -11.30 -50.06
N ARG A 829 27.80 -10.24 -49.36
CA ARG A 829 26.91 -9.18 -48.91
C ARG A 829 26.83 -8.09 -49.97
N SER A 830 25.67 -7.88 -50.57
CA SER A 830 25.46 -6.95 -51.68
C SER A 830 25.91 -5.53 -51.34
N HIS A 831 26.49 -4.85 -52.32
CA HIS A 831 26.72 -3.40 -52.29
C HIS A 831 25.50 -2.63 -52.86
N ALA A 832 24.73 -3.27 -53.74
CA ALA A 832 23.48 -2.74 -54.31
C ALA A 832 22.24 -3.27 -53.57
N ALA A 833 21.08 -2.64 -53.75
CA ALA A 833 19.83 -3.09 -53.11
C ALA A 833 19.37 -4.49 -53.57
N GLN A 834 19.84 -4.99 -54.72
CA GLN A 834 19.49 -6.29 -55.29
C GLN A 834 20.68 -6.90 -56.02
N PHE A 835 20.79 -8.24 -55.98
CA PHE A 835 21.73 -8.99 -56.82
C PHE A 835 21.19 -9.15 -58.25
N PRO A 836 22.07 -9.35 -59.25
CA PRO A 836 21.66 -9.73 -60.60
C PRO A 836 20.79 -10.99 -60.61
N LYS A 837 19.93 -11.13 -61.63
CA LYS A 837 19.09 -12.32 -61.80
C LYS A 837 19.98 -13.59 -61.85
N PRO A 838 19.53 -14.72 -61.29
CA PRO A 838 20.32 -15.95 -61.27
C PRO A 838 20.61 -16.42 -62.70
N GLU A 839 21.90 -16.44 -63.07
CA GLU A 839 22.42 -17.11 -64.27
C GLU A 839 23.09 -18.43 -63.88
N SER A 840 23.09 -19.39 -64.81
CA SER A 840 23.49 -20.77 -64.56
C SER A 840 25.00 -21.01 -64.45
N LEU A 841 25.84 -20.01 -64.72
CA LEU A 841 27.28 -20.01 -64.42
C LEU A 841 27.86 -18.59 -64.64
N ILE A 842 28.45 -17.98 -63.62
CA ILE A 842 29.02 -16.62 -63.68
C ILE A 842 30.49 -16.63 -63.25
N SER A 843 31.31 -15.78 -63.88
CA SER A 843 32.70 -15.55 -63.46
C SER A 843 32.76 -14.54 -62.32
N LEU A 844 33.01 -15.02 -61.11
CA LEU A 844 33.12 -14.20 -59.89
C LEU A 844 34.60 -13.95 -59.58
N GLU A 845 35.06 -12.71 -59.75
CA GLU A 845 36.41 -12.29 -59.35
C GLU A 845 36.40 -11.80 -57.89
N ILE A 846 37.41 -12.19 -57.12
CA ILE A 846 37.61 -11.71 -55.75
C ILE A 846 38.78 -10.72 -55.69
N VAL A 847 38.53 -9.53 -55.16
CA VAL A 847 39.51 -8.44 -55.11
C VAL A 847 39.66 -7.91 -53.69
N SER A 848 40.88 -7.79 -53.19
CA SER A 848 41.15 -7.09 -51.93
C SER A 848 41.28 -5.58 -52.20
N GLN A 849 40.49 -4.76 -51.51
CA GLN A 849 40.53 -3.30 -51.63
C GLN A 849 40.47 -2.63 -50.23
N PRO A 850 41.01 -1.41 -50.05
CA PRO A 850 40.88 -0.66 -48.81
C PRO A 850 39.41 -0.38 -48.48
N SER A 851 39.07 -0.41 -47.18
CA SER A 851 37.75 0.01 -46.71
C SER A 851 37.59 1.53 -46.87
N GLU A 852 36.45 1.99 -47.40
CA GLU A 852 36.15 3.43 -47.56
C GLU A 852 36.21 4.20 -46.23
N GLN A 853 35.75 3.57 -45.14
CA GLN A 853 35.77 4.17 -43.79
C GLN A 853 37.13 4.07 -43.09
N ASN A 854 38.03 3.18 -43.54
CA ASN A 854 39.34 2.99 -42.91
C ASN A 854 40.34 2.42 -43.94
N PRO A 855 41.13 3.29 -44.59
CA PRO A 855 42.05 2.90 -45.66
C PRO A 855 43.12 1.88 -45.24
N SER A 856 43.42 1.75 -43.93
CA SER A 856 44.38 0.77 -43.40
C SER A 856 43.83 -0.66 -43.35
N LYS A 857 42.51 -0.84 -43.48
CA LYS A 857 41.83 -2.15 -43.40
C LYS A 857 41.45 -2.64 -44.79
N LEU A 858 42.08 -3.73 -45.23
CA LEU A 858 41.73 -4.41 -46.48
C LEU A 858 40.49 -5.29 -46.32
N LEU A 859 39.54 -5.13 -47.22
CA LEU A 859 38.28 -5.86 -47.33
C LEU A 859 38.23 -6.63 -48.66
N TRP A 860 37.57 -7.78 -48.66
CA TRP A 860 37.48 -8.66 -49.83
C TRP A 860 36.13 -8.47 -50.53
N TYR A 861 36.18 -7.99 -51.76
CA TYR A 861 35.02 -7.72 -52.60
C TYR A 861 34.88 -8.79 -53.67
N ALA A 862 33.64 -9.04 -54.07
CA ALA A 862 33.28 -9.91 -55.18
C ALA A 862 32.84 -9.03 -56.37
N LYS A 863 33.37 -9.32 -57.55
CA LYS A 863 33.10 -8.62 -58.79
C LYS A 863 32.55 -9.56 -59.85
N ILE A 864 31.63 -9.07 -60.66
CA ILE A 864 31.12 -9.71 -61.87
C ILE A 864 31.31 -8.71 -63.01
N ASP A 865 31.93 -9.12 -64.12
CA ASP A 865 32.21 -8.27 -65.29
C ASP A 865 32.88 -6.92 -64.96
N GLY A 866 33.73 -6.91 -63.93
CA GLY A 866 34.46 -5.72 -63.45
C GLY A 866 33.71 -4.85 -62.44
N GLU A 867 32.40 -5.04 -62.27
CA GLU A 867 31.56 -4.33 -61.30
C GLU A 867 31.53 -5.00 -59.93
N THR A 868 31.62 -4.20 -58.86
CA THR A 868 31.55 -4.71 -57.48
C THR A 868 30.10 -5.02 -57.10
N ILE A 869 29.79 -6.30 -56.94
CA ILE A 869 28.47 -6.75 -56.52
C ILE A 869 28.32 -6.82 -55.00
N GLY A 870 29.43 -6.93 -54.25
CA GLY A 870 29.35 -6.99 -52.79
C GLY A 870 30.64 -7.38 -52.07
N LEU A 871 30.55 -7.45 -50.75
CA LEU A 871 31.62 -7.82 -49.81
C LEU A 871 31.53 -9.32 -49.45
N LEU A 872 32.63 -10.06 -49.51
CA LEU A 872 32.69 -11.41 -48.96
C LEU A 872 32.54 -11.41 -47.44
N CYS A 873 31.64 -12.25 -46.95
CA CYS A 873 31.44 -12.43 -45.52
C CYS A 873 32.67 -13.09 -44.87
N HIS A 874 32.92 -12.77 -43.59
CA HIS A 874 34.06 -13.30 -42.82
C HIS A 874 34.22 -14.83 -42.92
N ARG A 875 33.10 -15.57 -42.92
CA ARG A 875 33.12 -17.04 -43.04
C ARG A 875 33.68 -17.52 -44.39
N SER A 876 33.31 -16.87 -45.49
CA SER A 876 33.80 -17.22 -46.83
C SER A 876 35.25 -16.78 -47.04
N VAL A 877 35.64 -15.63 -46.47
CA VAL A 877 37.06 -15.24 -46.38
C VAL A 877 37.87 -16.30 -45.64
N GLY A 878 37.39 -16.80 -44.50
CA GLY A 878 38.03 -17.86 -43.73
C GLY A 878 38.19 -19.16 -44.53
N VAL A 879 37.11 -19.63 -45.17
CA VAL A 879 37.15 -20.84 -46.01
C VAL A 879 38.16 -20.71 -47.14
N LEU A 880 38.16 -19.60 -47.86
CA LEU A 880 39.10 -19.36 -48.96
C LEU A 880 40.55 -19.24 -48.46
N LYS A 881 40.79 -18.68 -47.27
CA LYS A 881 42.13 -18.67 -46.64
C LYS A 881 42.60 -20.10 -46.33
N THR A 882 41.77 -20.91 -45.70
CA THR A 882 42.11 -22.29 -45.33
C THR A 882 42.42 -23.13 -46.57
N LEU A 883 41.67 -22.92 -47.66
CA LEU A 883 41.89 -23.59 -48.93
C LEU A 883 43.02 -22.97 -49.77
N ARG A 884 43.71 -21.93 -49.27
CA ARG A 884 44.76 -21.17 -49.98
C ARG A 884 44.31 -20.64 -51.36
N ARG A 885 43.06 -20.18 -51.43
CA ARG A 885 42.42 -19.63 -52.64
C ARG A 885 41.96 -18.17 -52.47
N LEU A 886 42.45 -17.50 -51.42
CA LEU A 886 42.14 -16.09 -51.17
C LEU A 886 43.28 -15.19 -51.64
N HIS A 887 43.28 -14.85 -52.92
CA HIS A 887 44.22 -13.90 -53.53
C HIS A 887 43.45 -12.92 -54.42
N THR A 888 43.92 -11.67 -54.51
CA THR A 888 43.32 -10.66 -55.40
C THR A 888 43.41 -11.12 -56.86
N GLY A 889 42.31 -11.02 -57.60
CA GLY A 889 42.20 -11.46 -59.00
C GLY A 889 41.84 -12.95 -59.16
N THR A 890 41.56 -13.66 -58.06
CA THR A 890 41.09 -15.05 -58.15
C THR A 890 39.68 -15.08 -58.72
N VAL A 891 39.49 -15.81 -59.82
CA VAL A 891 38.19 -15.96 -60.49
C VAL A 891 37.61 -17.34 -60.21
N PHE A 892 36.34 -17.40 -59.80
CA PHE A 892 35.58 -18.63 -59.60
C PHE A 892 34.45 -18.69 -60.61
N GLN A 893 34.22 -19.87 -61.19
CA GLN A 893 32.96 -20.17 -61.86
C GLN A 893 31.94 -20.53 -60.78
N VAL A 894 30.87 -19.73 -60.66
CA VAL A 894 29.90 -19.86 -59.59
C VAL A 894 28.46 -19.84 -60.10
N ASN A 895 27.60 -20.56 -59.39
CA ASN A 895 26.16 -20.38 -59.49
C ASN A 895 25.71 -19.41 -58.41
N LEU A 896 25.18 -18.27 -58.80
CA LEU A 896 24.70 -17.25 -57.89
C LEU A 896 23.25 -17.54 -57.52
N HIS A 897 23.02 -17.89 -56.25
CA HIS A 897 21.70 -18.08 -55.70
C HIS A 897 21.42 -16.98 -54.66
N PRO A 898 20.43 -16.09 -54.90
CA PRO A 898 19.99 -15.17 -53.86
C PRO A 898 19.42 -15.99 -52.69
N LEU A 899 19.79 -15.64 -51.46
CA LEU A 899 19.22 -16.29 -50.28
C LEU A 899 17.75 -15.89 -50.13
N LEU A 900 16.93 -16.80 -49.61
CA LEU A 900 15.54 -16.51 -49.23
C LEU A 900 15.48 -15.38 -48.19
N PRO A 901 14.58 -14.39 -48.33
CA PRO A 901 14.46 -13.24 -47.44
C PRO A 901 14.56 -13.62 -45.95
N GLU A 902 15.42 -12.93 -45.20
CA GLU A 902 15.55 -13.17 -43.75
C GLU A 902 14.47 -12.46 -42.93
N THR A 903 13.90 -11.39 -43.49
CA THR A 903 12.96 -10.49 -42.80
C THR A 903 11.83 -10.04 -43.73
N ALA A 904 10.70 -9.62 -43.14
CA ALA A 904 9.59 -9.00 -43.86
C ALA A 904 8.92 -7.92 -43.01
N TRP A 905 8.30 -6.96 -43.69
CA TRP A 905 7.26 -6.13 -43.09
C TRP A 905 5.92 -6.84 -43.19
N VAL A 906 5.16 -6.80 -42.10
CA VAL A 906 3.75 -7.19 -42.05
C VAL A 906 2.96 -5.90 -41.82
N GLU A 907 2.22 -5.48 -42.84
CA GLU A 907 1.45 -4.23 -42.85
C GLU A 907 -0.02 -4.55 -42.57
N LEU A 908 -0.50 -4.10 -41.42
CA LEU A 908 -1.83 -4.35 -40.88
C LEU A 908 -2.86 -3.44 -41.57
N GLU A 909 -4.04 -3.98 -41.85
CA GLU A 909 -5.23 -3.18 -42.15
C GLU A 909 -5.86 -2.70 -40.83
N PRO A 910 -5.85 -1.39 -40.50
CA PRO A 910 -6.24 -0.89 -39.17
C PRO A 910 -7.66 -1.29 -38.74
N SER A 911 -8.62 -1.22 -39.66
CA SER A 911 -10.03 -1.56 -39.43
C SER A 911 -10.26 -3.04 -39.15
N SER A 912 -9.30 -3.91 -39.47
CA SER A 912 -9.38 -5.36 -39.29
C SER A 912 -8.83 -5.85 -37.95
N VAL A 913 -8.13 -5.00 -37.20
CA VAL A 913 -7.49 -5.36 -35.93
C VAL A 913 -8.57 -5.73 -34.90
N ARG A 914 -8.43 -6.90 -34.28
CA ARG A 914 -9.34 -7.41 -33.25
C ARG A 914 -8.54 -7.97 -32.07
N TYR A 915 -8.97 -7.61 -30.87
CA TYR A 915 -8.38 -8.05 -29.61
C TYR A 915 -9.20 -9.21 -29.01
N PRO A 916 -8.57 -10.19 -28.32
CA PRO A 916 -9.26 -11.24 -27.58
C PRO A 916 -10.27 -10.69 -26.57
N GLN A 917 -11.43 -11.35 -26.50
CA GLN A 917 -12.50 -11.05 -25.54
C GLN A 917 -12.04 -11.13 -24.07
N ILE A 918 -11.04 -11.98 -23.77
CA ILE A 918 -10.50 -12.09 -22.41
C ILE A 918 -9.84 -10.78 -21.92
N TRP A 919 -9.51 -9.85 -22.82
CA TRP A 919 -9.03 -8.51 -22.41
C TRP A 919 -10.17 -7.51 -22.21
N GLN A 920 -11.38 -7.88 -22.61
CA GLN A 920 -12.59 -7.07 -22.49
C GLN A 920 -13.39 -7.43 -21.22
N HIS A 921 -13.08 -8.55 -20.54
CA HIS A 921 -13.73 -8.98 -19.30
C HIS A 921 -12.71 -9.31 -18.21
N ALA A 922 -12.85 -8.68 -17.04
CA ALA A 922 -11.88 -8.74 -15.95
C ALA A 922 -12.13 -9.90 -14.96
N ALA A 923 -11.05 -10.51 -14.47
CA ALA A 923 -11.04 -11.28 -13.22
C ALA A 923 -10.65 -10.33 -12.08
N ARG A 924 -11.53 -10.17 -11.06
CA ARG A 924 -11.30 -9.25 -9.93
C ARG A 924 -10.66 -9.96 -8.73
N LEU A 925 -9.79 -9.27 -8.02
CA LEU A 925 -9.44 -9.66 -6.64
C LEU A 925 -10.62 -9.24 -5.74
N ASN A 926 -11.56 -10.16 -5.51
CA ASN A 926 -12.36 -10.16 -4.30
C ASN A 926 -11.51 -10.73 -3.17
#